data_AF-A0A9Y4JJJ6-F1
#
_entry.id   AF-A0A9Y4JJJ6-F1
#
_cell.length_a   1.000
_cell.length_b   1.000
_cell.length_c   1.000
_cell.angle_alpha   90.00
_cell.angle_beta   90.00
_cell.angle_gamma   90.00
#
_symmetry.space_group_name_H-M   'P 1'
#
loop_
_entity.id
_entity.type
_entity.pdbx_description
1 polymer ?
#
loop_
_entity_poly.entity_id
_entity_poly.type
_entity_poly.pdbx_seq_one_letter_code
_entity_poly.pdbx_strand_id
1 'polypeptide(L)'
;MEDTYLLNHPGVKKKILAGGTGPLPHFPPGTKLVFNFQTLLDDFERTVIDDSRLAGRPAEIFVGKMFKMEVWETLLMSMRIGEVAEFWCDAVHTGLYPIVSKGMRLIAQGKDPLEGQRHMCGMGNMFHYHSTGFPELDELMRTPQPLIFVMELLQVGDPLSYHRESWMMEKDEKLQTVPSLHMQGNALVKQRQFREAASKYKEAVLLLKTVQSREMPGDVDYINLGRMIVPLELNYCQCMLELEEYYEVIEKTTELLDKHKDCVKGYYKRAKAHAAVWNEKEARKDFNMVAHLDVTLASLVGRELKALSERMREKYWEEKDKYWNMLEKKENKKGKDWQQMLRLVMLLQDEGNFLIKEKSFEEASEKFKEAIEYVDLLQNKVDKCGDDWESLEKVRRPLVLNLSHCLLELKQYQEVVKLNNELLKKHKGNFKAVYQRARAHAALCNEDEARRDFDMVEKLDPKFKPFVRQELKMLGERIRTLHTRQNKTYRDATQEKWGPGGSKAKGAARKKKSAQKTTAEANKTTIQEKESSEKRPSAETEGVDEAEKNPDVKAEPSYTEAECGSGIEEGFDSKNIERVEVHGAGVGAPDNRAADKDSDPVPVSSGKDNVASKRSARDKGKKKVKCQSGTAPNPNRTSSGNKDTSSKTGNGPSE
;
A
#
# COMPACT_ATOMS: atom_id res chain seq x y z
N MET A 1 -1.85 -80.11 11.63
CA MET A 1 -2.69 -79.85 10.46
C MET A 1 -2.48 -78.40 10.12
N GLU A 2 -1.66 -78.14 9.10
CA GLU A 2 -1.28 -76.79 8.68
C GLU A 2 -2.36 -76.25 7.74
N ASP A 3 -3.38 -75.61 8.31
CA ASP A 3 -4.44 -74.98 7.53
C ASP A 3 -3.86 -73.75 6.82
N THR A 4 -3.39 -73.99 5.60
CA THR A 4 -2.97 -72.93 4.68
C THR A 4 -4.27 -72.31 4.15
N TYR A 5 -4.57 -71.09 4.56
CA TYR A 5 -5.76 -70.39 4.08
C TYR A 5 -5.46 -69.84 2.69
N LEU A 6 -6.18 -70.35 1.69
CA LEU A 6 -6.23 -69.71 0.38
C LEU A 6 -7.00 -68.39 0.57
N LEU A 7 -6.28 -67.29 0.58
CA LEU A 7 -6.86 -66.01 0.20
C LEU A 7 -7.43 -66.19 -1.21
N ASN A 8 -8.61 -65.63 -1.50
CA ASN A 8 -9.15 -65.56 -2.86
C ASN A 8 -8.35 -64.56 -3.72
N HIS A 9 -7.01 -64.63 -3.66
CA HIS A 9 -6.07 -63.81 -4.37
C HIS A 9 -5.00 -64.73 -4.98
N PRO A 10 -4.92 -64.86 -6.31
CA PRO A 10 -3.97 -65.76 -6.96
C PRO A 10 -2.53 -65.46 -6.54
N GLY A 11 -1.72 -66.49 -6.32
CA GLY A 11 -0.29 -66.33 -5.97
C GLY A 11 -0.01 -65.88 -4.54
N VAL A 12 -0.98 -65.98 -3.62
CA VAL A 12 -0.82 -65.64 -2.20
C VAL A 12 -1.25 -66.82 -1.31
N LYS A 13 -0.42 -67.18 -0.34
CA LYS A 13 -0.73 -68.22 0.67
C LYS A 13 -0.60 -67.64 2.07
N LYS A 14 -1.61 -67.84 2.91
CA LYS A 14 -1.63 -67.35 4.31
C LYS A 14 -1.46 -68.50 5.29
N LYS A 15 -0.59 -68.30 6.29
CA LYS A 15 -0.42 -69.15 7.46
C LYS A 15 -0.54 -68.30 8.72
N ILE A 16 -1.52 -68.58 9.57
CA ILE A 16 -1.70 -67.84 10.84
C ILE A 16 -0.68 -68.38 11.84
N LEU A 17 0.18 -67.50 12.35
CA LEU A 17 1.18 -67.83 13.37
C LEU A 17 0.63 -67.61 14.78
N ALA A 18 -0.12 -66.53 14.98
CA ALA A 18 -0.86 -66.25 16.21
C ALA A 18 -2.24 -65.69 15.87
N GLY A 19 -3.29 -66.27 16.45
CA GLY A 19 -4.66 -65.81 16.23
C GLY A 19 -4.90 -64.44 16.87
N GLY A 20 -5.59 -63.55 16.15
CA GLY A 20 -6.00 -62.26 16.68
C GLY A 20 -7.24 -62.34 17.58
N THR A 21 -7.69 -61.17 18.03
CA THR A 21 -8.83 -60.98 18.93
C THR A 21 -10.06 -60.45 18.20
N GLY A 22 -11.24 -60.82 18.68
CA GLY A 22 -12.52 -60.30 18.17
C GLY A 22 -12.92 -60.81 16.77
N PRO A 23 -14.04 -60.30 16.22
CA PRO A 23 -14.47 -60.58 14.85
C PRO A 23 -13.53 -59.94 13.82
N LEU A 24 -13.58 -60.39 12.56
CA LEU A 24 -12.88 -59.73 11.46
C LEU A 24 -13.42 -58.28 11.33
N PRO A 25 -12.56 -57.25 11.41
CA PRO A 25 -13.01 -55.86 11.30
C PRO A 25 -13.63 -55.55 9.94
N HIS A 26 -14.50 -54.54 9.89
CA HIS A 26 -14.96 -53.99 8.62
C HIS A 26 -13.99 -52.90 8.14
N PHE A 27 -13.64 -52.93 6.85
CA PHE A 27 -12.61 -52.08 6.26
C PHE A 27 -13.17 -51.23 5.11
N PRO A 28 -14.00 -50.21 5.39
CA PRO A 28 -14.44 -49.28 4.34
C PRO A 28 -13.26 -48.42 3.84
N PRO A 29 -13.33 -47.87 2.61
CA PRO A 29 -12.29 -46.99 2.08
C PRO A 29 -12.00 -45.81 3.01
N GLY A 30 -10.73 -45.58 3.35
CA GLY A 30 -10.29 -44.56 4.29
C GLY A 30 -9.96 -45.05 5.70
N THR A 31 -10.24 -46.31 6.04
CA THR A 31 -9.79 -46.94 7.29
C THR A 31 -8.27 -46.93 7.41
N LYS A 32 -7.74 -46.45 8.54
CA LYS A 32 -6.31 -46.50 8.88
C LYS A 32 -5.96 -47.85 9.49
N LEU A 33 -4.95 -48.53 8.94
CA LEU A 33 -4.40 -49.78 9.46
C LEU A 33 -2.99 -49.52 10.00
N VAL A 34 -2.76 -49.89 11.27
CA VAL A 34 -1.44 -49.82 11.91
C VAL A 34 -0.96 -51.24 12.15
N PHE A 35 0.24 -51.57 11.67
CA PHE A 35 0.75 -52.94 11.70
C PHE A 35 2.28 -52.98 11.79
N ASN A 36 2.81 -54.09 12.29
CA ASN A 36 4.23 -54.42 12.11
C ASN A 36 4.38 -55.40 10.95
N PHE A 37 5.52 -55.35 10.26
CA PHE A 37 5.86 -56.33 9.25
C PHE A 37 7.34 -56.70 9.30
N GLN A 38 7.62 -57.91 8.84
CA GLN A 38 8.94 -58.40 8.51
C GLN A 38 8.86 -59.02 7.12
N THR A 39 9.78 -58.62 6.23
CA THR A 39 9.87 -59.18 4.88
C THR A 39 11.09 -60.07 4.77
N LEU A 40 10.89 -61.28 4.27
CA LEU A 40 11.93 -62.30 4.11
C LEU A 40 12.00 -62.77 2.65
N LEU A 41 13.19 -63.20 2.25
CA LEU A 41 13.39 -63.96 1.01
C LEU A 41 12.82 -65.37 1.15
N ASP A 42 12.36 -65.94 0.03
CA ASP A 42 11.99 -67.36 -0.07
C ASP A 42 13.22 -68.23 -0.35
N ASP A 43 14.25 -68.07 0.48
CA ASP A 43 15.47 -68.88 0.47
C ASP A 43 15.48 -69.84 1.67
N PHE A 44 16.43 -70.78 1.68
CA PHE A 44 16.54 -71.78 2.73
C PHE A 44 16.78 -71.14 4.12
N GLU A 45 17.49 -70.01 4.17
CA GLU A 45 17.83 -69.30 5.41
C GLU A 45 16.74 -68.32 5.86
N ARG A 46 15.72 -68.05 5.03
CA ARG A 46 14.70 -67.02 5.23
C ARG A 46 15.34 -65.67 5.57
N THR A 47 16.20 -65.18 4.67
CA THR A 47 16.96 -63.95 4.87
C THR A 47 16.03 -62.75 5.07
N VAL A 48 16.18 -62.03 6.18
CA VAL A 48 15.37 -60.83 6.49
C VAL A 48 15.85 -59.64 5.66
N ILE A 49 14.93 -59.02 4.91
CA ILE A 49 15.18 -57.82 4.10
C ILE A 49 14.83 -56.55 4.89
N ASP A 50 13.65 -56.54 5.50
CA ASP A 50 13.15 -55.39 6.25
C ASP A 50 12.38 -55.86 7.48
N ASP A 51 12.48 -55.10 8.56
CA ASP A 51 11.74 -55.33 9.80
C ASP A 51 11.31 -53.98 10.40
N SER A 52 9.99 -53.75 10.46
CA SER A 52 9.43 -52.50 10.96
C SER A 52 9.72 -52.27 12.45
N ARG A 53 9.95 -53.33 13.22
CA ARG A 53 10.23 -53.24 14.66
C ARG A 53 11.61 -52.65 14.92
N LEU A 54 12.57 -52.89 14.03
CA LEU A 54 13.91 -52.29 14.10
C LEU A 54 13.90 -50.79 13.79
N ALA A 55 12.94 -50.34 12.98
CA ALA A 55 12.77 -48.92 12.65
C ALA A 55 12.11 -48.09 13.78
N GLY A 56 11.64 -48.75 14.86
CA GLY A 56 11.09 -48.10 16.04
C GLY A 56 9.71 -47.47 15.87
N ARG A 57 9.04 -47.66 14.72
CA ARG A 57 7.67 -47.21 14.46
C ARG A 57 6.89 -48.23 13.62
N PRO A 58 5.63 -48.54 13.99
CA PRO A 58 4.78 -49.41 13.18
C PRO A 58 4.44 -48.75 11.85
N ALA A 59 4.18 -49.58 10.83
CA ALA A 59 3.76 -49.13 9.51
C ALA A 59 2.28 -48.76 9.50
N GLU A 60 1.92 -47.82 8.61
CA GLU A 60 0.56 -47.30 8.48
C GLU A 60 0.11 -47.32 7.02
N ILE A 61 -1.07 -47.89 6.74
CA ILE A 61 -1.70 -47.90 5.41
C ILE A 61 -3.16 -47.49 5.53
N PHE A 62 -3.71 -46.89 4.46
CA PHE A 62 -5.12 -46.55 4.36
C PHE A 62 -5.81 -47.41 3.30
N VAL A 63 -6.90 -48.06 3.67
CA VAL A 63 -7.68 -48.91 2.77
C VAL A 63 -8.25 -48.09 1.61
N GLY A 64 -8.12 -48.60 0.39
CA GLY A 64 -8.68 -48.00 -0.83
C GLY A 64 -7.82 -46.90 -1.44
N LYS A 65 -6.62 -46.65 -0.92
CA LYS A 65 -5.65 -45.73 -1.51
C LYS A 65 -4.52 -46.54 -2.14
N MET A 66 -4.82 -47.16 -3.29
CA MET A 66 -3.92 -47.99 -4.11
C MET A 66 -2.45 -47.84 -3.73
N PHE A 67 -2.03 -48.58 -2.70
CA PHE A 67 -0.67 -48.49 -2.19
C PHE A 67 0.26 -49.07 -3.27
N LYS A 68 1.51 -48.57 -3.37
CA LYS A 68 2.47 -49.07 -4.37
C LYS A 68 2.68 -50.60 -4.32
N MET A 69 2.35 -51.23 -3.18
CA MET A 69 2.22 -52.67 -3.02
C MET A 69 0.76 -53.04 -2.73
N GLU A 70 -0.07 -53.12 -3.77
CA GLU A 70 -1.53 -53.35 -3.66
C GLU A 70 -1.87 -54.63 -2.88
N VAL A 71 -1.04 -55.67 -2.99
CA VAL A 71 -1.26 -56.94 -2.30
C VAL A 71 -1.34 -56.77 -0.78
N TRP A 72 -0.63 -55.80 -0.18
CA TRP A 72 -0.61 -55.57 1.27
C TRP A 72 -1.98 -55.18 1.84
N GLU A 73 -2.79 -54.42 1.10
CA GLU A 73 -4.16 -54.12 1.52
C GLU A 73 -4.97 -55.41 1.65
N THR A 74 -4.84 -56.31 0.68
CA THR A 74 -5.52 -57.63 0.70
C THR A 74 -5.03 -58.50 1.86
N LEU A 75 -3.72 -58.50 2.14
CA LEU A 75 -3.17 -59.28 3.27
C LEU A 75 -3.74 -58.78 4.60
N LEU A 76 -3.67 -57.48 4.86
CA LEU A 76 -4.09 -56.87 6.12
C LEU A 76 -5.60 -56.93 6.33
N MET A 77 -6.40 -56.76 5.28
CA MET A 77 -7.87 -56.89 5.36
C MET A 77 -8.35 -58.32 5.65
N SER A 78 -7.46 -59.31 5.58
CA SER A 78 -7.77 -60.69 5.97
C SER A 78 -7.51 -60.99 7.45
N MET A 79 -6.92 -60.05 8.19
CA MET A 79 -6.41 -60.26 9.55
C MET A 79 -7.35 -59.69 10.61
N ARG A 80 -7.39 -60.35 11.77
CA ARG A 80 -8.00 -59.82 13.01
C ARG A 80 -7.02 -58.91 13.75
N ILE A 81 -7.55 -58.07 14.64
CA ILE A 81 -6.71 -57.19 15.48
C ILE A 81 -5.88 -58.05 16.43
N GLY A 82 -4.56 -57.87 16.43
CA GLY A 82 -3.57 -58.66 17.16
C GLY A 82 -3.18 -59.98 16.47
N GLU A 83 -3.69 -60.27 15.27
CA GLU A 83 -3.29 -61.46 14.52
C GLU A 83 -1.86 -61.30 13.99
N VAL A 84 -1.07 -62.38 14.08
CA VAL A 84 0.24 -62.50 13.42
C VAL A 84 0.12 -63.58 12.34
N ALA A 85 0.36 -63.22 11.09
CA ALA A 85 0.26 -64.14 9.96
C ALA A 85 1.47 -64.03 9.02
N GLU A 86 1.89 -65.18 8.52
CA GLU A 86 2.89 -65.34 7.46
C GLU A 86 2.17 -65.43 6.12
N PHE A 87 2.58 -64.63 5.16
CA PHE A 87 2.05 -64.59 3.81
C PHE A 87 3.17 -64.85 2.80
N TRP A 88 3.10 -65.96 2.09
CA TRP A 88 3.95 -66.20 0.93
C TRP A 88 3.30 -65.57 -0.30
N CYS A 89 4.01 -64.68 -0.98
CA CYS A 89 3.55 -63.96 -2.17
C CYS A 89 4.47 -64.26 -3.35
N ASP A 90 3.88 -64.68 -4.46
CA ASP A 90 4.56 -64.93 -5.74
C ASP A 90 5.18 -63.64 -6.32
N ALA A 91 6.20 -63.78 -7.17
CA ALA A 91 6.95 -62.74 -7.83
C ALA A 91 6.07 -61.73 -8.60
N VAL A 92 4.89 -62.16 -9.05
CA VAL A 92 3.89 -61.29 -9.70
C VAL A 92 3.42 -60.13 -8.81
N HIS A 93 3.46 -60.29 -7.48
CA HIS A 93 3.03 -59.28 -6.52
C HIS A 93 4.20 -58.51 -5.89
N THR A 94 5.42 -59.04 -5.96
CA THR A 94 6.58 -58.52 -5.22
C THR A 94 7.50 -57.63 -6.06
N GLY A 95 7.26 -57.50 -7.37
CA GLY A 95 8.13 -56.73 -8.27
C GLY A 95 8.29 -55.24 -7.90
N LEU A 96 7.32 -54.64 -7.21
CA LEU A 96 7.41 -53.24 -6.73
C LEU A 96 8.00 -53.11 -5.32
N TYR A 97 8.24 -54.23 -4.63
CA TYR A 97 8.74 -54.23 -3.26
C TYR A 97 10.06 -53.47 -3.08
N PRO A 98 11.08 -53.60 -3.97
CA PRO A 98 12.31 -52.82 -3.85
C PRO A 98 12.10 -51.30 -3.79
N ILE A 99 11.12 -50.79 -4.55
CA ILE A 99 10.80 -49.35 -4.59
C ILE A 99 10.13 -48.92 -3.29
N VAL A 100 9.23 -49.75 -2.76
CA VAL A 100 8.54 -49.49 -1.49
C VAL A 100 9.51 -49.59 -0.31
N SER A 101 10.35 -50.62 -0.27
CA SER A 101 11.40 -50.80 0.74
C SER A 101 12.36 -49.61 0.80
N LYS A 102 12.85 -49.13 -0.35
CA LYS A 102 13.66 -47.90 -0.42
C LYS A 102 12.96 -46.71 0.23
N GLY A 103 11.68 -46.48 -0.09
CA GLY A 103 10.90 -45.39 0.49
C GLY A 103 10.76 -45.53 2.01
N MET A 104 10.44 -46.74 2.49
CA MET A 104 10.32 -47.02 3.93
C MET A 104 11.65 -46.78 4.69
N ARG A 105 12.78 -47.19 4.11
CA ARG A 105 14.11 -46.97 4.69
C ARG A 105 14.48 -45.48 4.77
N LEU A 106 14.13 -44.68 3.75
CA LEU A 106 14.34 -43.23 3.76
C LEU A 106 13.49 -42.55 4.83
N ILE A 107 12.21 -42.95 4.96
CA ILE A 107 11.32 -42.43 6.02
C ILE A 107 11.89 -42.74 7.41
N ALA A 108 12.41 -43.96 7.63
CA ALA A 108 13.04 -44.34 8.90
C ALA A 108 14.28 -43.48 9.23
N GLN A 109 14.97 -42.95 8.21
CA GLN A 109 16.09 -42.00 8.36
C GLN A 109 15.65 -40.53 8.48
N GLY A 110 14.33 -40.24 8.47
CA GLY A 110 13.79 -38.89 8.50
C GLY A 110 13.94 -38.12 7.18
N LYS A 111 14.16 -38.82 6.07
CA LYS A 111 14.32 -38.27 4.72
C LYS A 111 13.03 -38.36 3.92
N ASP A 112 12.92 -37.56 2.85
CA ASP A 112 11.76 -37.63 1.95
C ASP A 112 11.75 -39.01 1.25
N PRO A 113 10.66 -39.79 1.29
CA PRO A 113 10.56 -41.07 0.58
C PRO A 113 10.76 -40.98 -0.95
N LEU A 114 10.63 -39.79 -1.53
CA LEU A 114 10.90 -39.51 -2.95
C LEU A 114 12.27 -38.86 -3.17
N GLU A 115 13.12 -38.75 -2.14
CA GLU A 115 14.44 -38.14 -2.25
C GLU A 115 15.30 -38.88 -3.28
N GLY A 116 15.75 -38.15 -4.31
CA GLY A 116 16.47 -38.71 -5.46
C GLY A 116 15.60 -39.25 -6.60
N GLN A 117 14.26 -39.28 -6.46
CA GLN A 117 13.35 -39.54 -7.58
C GLN A 117 13.17 -38.26 -8.41
N ARG A 118 13.75 -38.24 -9.61
CA ARG A 118 13.51 -37.17 -10.59
C ARG A 118 12.25 -37.50 -11.39
N HIS A 119 11.30 -36.57 -11.44
CA HIS A 119 10.15 -36.66 -12.34
C HIS A 119 10.64 -36.56 -13.79
N MET A 120 10.72 -37.69 -14.49
CA MET A 120 10.94 -37.73 -15.94
C MET A 120 9.79 -38.51 -16.59
N CYS A 121 9.29 -38.03 -17.73
CA CYS A 121 8.16 -38.67 -18.40
C CYS A 121 8.57 -40.02 -19.00
N GLY A 122 7.66 -41.00 -18.93
CA GLY A 122 7.52 -42.25 -19.70
C GLY A 122 8.79 -43.07 -20.02
N MET A 123 9.69 -42.52 -20.84
CA MET A 123 10.86 -43.22 -21.39
C MET A 123 12.17 -42.92 -20.65
N GLY A 124 12.26 -41.81 -19.92
CA GLY A 124 13.45 -41.46 -19.11
C GLY A 124 13.60 -42.30 -17.83
N ASN A 125 12.51 -42.90 -17.36
CA ASN A 125 12.50 -43.74 -16.17
C ASN A 125 13.32 -45.02 -16.35
N MET A 126 13.43 -45.57 -17.57
CA MET A 126 14.13 -46.84 -17.80
C MET A 126 15.65 -46.77 -17.53
N PHE A 127 16.25 -45.58 -17.59
CA PHE A 127 17.71 -45.39 -17.56
C PHE A 127 18.28 -44.93 -16.20
N HIS A 128 17.43 -44.58 -15.22
CA HIS A 128 17.88 -44.06 -13.92
C HIS A 128 17.71 -45.04 -12.75
N TYR A 129 17.07 -46.19 -12.92
CA TYR A 129 16.91 -47.23 -11.88
C TYR A 129 18.07 -48.24 -11.87
N HIS A 130 19.32 -47.83 -12.09
CA HIS A 130 20.44 -48.78 -12.00
C HIS A 130 20.91 -49.05 -10.57
N SER A 131 20.44 -48.29 -9.58
CA SER A 131 20.63 -48.63 -8.18
C SER A 131 19.66 -47.88 -7.27
N THR A 132 18.99 -48.61 -6.39
CA THR A 132 18.24 -48.12 -5.24
C THR A 132 19.15 -47.50 -4.19
N GLY A 133 20.45 -47.81 -4.23
CA GLY A 133 21.44 -47.52 -3.19
C GLY A 133 21.64 -48.67 -2.20
N PHE A 134 20.88 -49.75 -2.35
CA PHE A 134 20.93 -50.94 -1.50
C PHE A 134 21.15 -52.19 -2.36
N PRO A 135 22.31 -52.85 -2.30
CA PRO A 135 22.66 -53.98 -3.19
C PRO A 135 21.62 -55.12 -3.16
N GLU A 136 21.06 -55.41 -1.99
CA GLU A 136 20.02 -56.42 -1.81
C GLU A 136 18.69 -56.09 -2.53
N LEU A 137 18.30 -54.80 -2.57
CA LEU A 137 17.10 -54.36 -3.27
C LEU A 137 17.33 -54.27 -4.78
N ASP A 138 18.57 -53.95 -5.19
CA ASP A 138 18.97 -53.93 -6.60
C ASP A 138 18.92 -55.32 -7.21
N GLU A 139 19.38 -56.32 -6.47
CA GLU A 139 19.29 -57.72 -6.87
C GLU A 139 17.83 -58.19 -6.98
N LEU A 140 17.00 -57.83 -5.99
CA LEU A 140 15.57 -58.14 -6.00
C LEU A 140 14.82 -57.45 -7.16
N MET A 141 15.28 -56.26 -7.57
CA MET A 141 14.74 -55.54 -8.73
C MET A 141 15.19 -56.17 -10.06
N ARG A 142 16.42 -56.70 -10.12
CA ARG A 142 16.99 -57.38 -11.28
C ARG A 142 16.34 -58.74 -11.53
N THR A 143 16.07 -59.47 -10.45
CA THR A 143 15.44 -60.79 -10.48
C THR A 143 14.29 -60.86 -9.47
N PRO A 144 13.07 -60.47 -9.88
CA PRO A 144 11.88 -60.59 -9.04
C PRO A 144 11.70 -62.04 -8.60
N GLN A 145 11.52 -62.23 -7.30
CA GLN A 145 11.35 -63.54 -6.66
C GLN A 145 10.19 -63.47 -5.65
N PRO A 146 9.62 -64.63 -5.27
CA PRO A 146 8.64 -64.68 -4.20
C PRO A 146 9.21 -64.13 -2.89
N LEU A 147 8.35 -63.47 -2.11
CA LEU A 147 8.69 -62.94 -0.80
C LEU A 147 7.72 -63.47 0.26
N ILE A 148 8.23 -63.56 1.48
CA ILE A 148 7.44 -63.94 2.65
C ILE A 148 7.24 -62.67 3.50
N PHE A 149 5.99 -62.30 3.75
CA PHE A 149 5.63 -61.21 4.64
C PHE A 149 5.07 -61.76 5.94
N VAL A 150 5.72 -61.51 7.06
CA VAL A 150 5.16 -61.77 8.39
C VAL A 150 4.59 -60.47 8.91
N MET A 151 3.27 -60.38 9.06
CA MET A 151 2.58 -59.17 9.47
C MET A 151 1.84 -59.36 10.79
N GLU A 152 1.78 -58.30 11.59
CA GLU A 152 1.03 -58.21 12.84
C GLU A 152 0.12 -56.99 12.79
N LEU A 153 -1.20 -57.19 12.75
CA LEU A 153 -2.17 -56.09 12.70
C LEU A 153 -2.40 -55.54 14.11
N LEU A 154 -1.91 -54.33 14.41
CA LEU A 154 -1.97 -53.74 15.75
C LEU A 154 -3.29 -53.01 16.01
N GLN A 155 -3.73 -52.18 15.05
CA GLN A 155 -4.89 -51.32 15.23
C GLN A 155 -5.62 -51.06 13.91
N VAL A 156 -6.95 -50.98 14.00
CA VAL A 156 -7.83 -50.52 12.93
C VAL A 156 -8.49 -49.23 13.40
N GLY A 157 -8.20 -48.12 12.73
CA GLY A 157 -8.75 -46.80 13.02
C GLY A 157 -10.13 -46.57 12.40
N ASP A 158 -10.90 -45.66 12.98
CA ASP A 158 -12.18 -45.24 12.43
C ASP A 158 -11.98 -44.51 11.08
N PRO A 159 -12.78 -44.82 10.03
CA PRO A 159 -12.72 -44.12 8.74
C PRO A 159 -12.85 -42.60 8.83
N LEU A 160 -13.51 -42.09 9.87
CA LEU A 160 -13.79 -40.67 10.12
C LEU A 160 -12.87 -40.04 11.17
N SER A 161 -12.06 -40.82 11.92
CA SER A 161 -11.17 -40.25 12.94
C SER A 161 -9.91 -39.61 12.36
N TYR A 162 -9.65 -39.84 11.07
CA TYR A 162 -8.49 -39.31 10.39
C TYR A 162 -8.85 -38.02 9.63
N HIS A 163 -8.34 -36.88 10.08
CA HIS A 163 -8.26 -35.67 9.25
C HIS A 163 -7.38 -36.01 8.04
N ARG A 164 -7.99 -36.32 6.89
CA ARG A 164 -7.25 -36.55 5.66
C ARG A 164 -6.44 -35.31 5.34
N GLU A 165 -5.11 -35.46 5.40
CA GLU A 165 -4.21 -34.41 4.97
C GLU A 165 -4.48 -34.04 3.50
N SER A 166 -4.40 -32.74 3.19
CA SER A 166 -4.83 -32.14 1.91
C SER A 166 -4.23 -32.78 0.65
N TRP A 167 -3.14 -33.55 0.74
CA TRP A 167 -2.55 -34.27 -0.38
C TRP A 167 -3.30 -35.56 -0.75
N MET A 168 -4.13 -36.09 0.16
CA MET A 168 -4.86 -37.35 0.00
C MET A 168 -6.32 -37.21 -0.49
N MET A 169 -6.81 -35.97 -0.64
CA MET A 169 -8.14 -35.70 -1.19
C MET A 169 -8.10 -35.66 -2.72
N GLU A 170 -9.17 -36.14 -3.37
CA GLU A 170 -9.33 -35.99 -4.83
C GLU A 170 -9.68 -34.54 -5.22
N LYS A 171 -9.53 -34.19 -6.51
CA LYS A 171 -9.80 -32.83 -7.01
C LYS A 171 -11.21 -32.36 -6.64
N ASP A 172 -12.21 -33.21 -6.84
CA ASP A 172 -13.62 -32.87 -6.60
C ASP A 172 -13.93 -32.76 -5.10
N GLU A 173 -13.34 -33.62 -4.26
CA GLU A 173 -13.46 -33.56 -2.80
C GLU A 173 -12.88 -32.25 -2.24
N LYS A 174 -11.74 -31.79 -2.78
CA LYS A 174 -11.14 -30.48 -2.42
C LYS A 174 -12.04 -29.32 -2.82
N LEU A 175 -12.67 -29.38 -3.99
CA LEU A 175 -13.55 -28.30 -4.45
C LEU A 175 -14.84 -28.22 -3.65
N GLN A 176 -15.38 -29.37 -3.20
CA GLN A 176 -16.60 -29.42 -2.37
C GLN A 176 -16.36 -28.94 -0.93
N THR A 177 -15.15 -29.08 -0.39
CA THR A 177 -14.83 -28.65 0.99
C THR A 177 -14.64 -27.13 1.11
N VAL A 178 -14.18 -26.46 0.06
CA VAL A 178 -13.89 -25.01 0.06
C VAL A 178 -15.10 -24.13 0.47
N PRO A 179 -16.32 -24.32 -0.07
CA PRO A 179 -17.49 -23.54 0.36
C PRO A 179 -17.82 -23.71 1.86
N SER A 180 -17.65 -24.91 2.40
CA SER A 180 -17.87 -25.18 3.83
C SER A 180 -16.85 -24.43 4.70
N LEU A 181 -15.58 -24.47 4.32
CA LEU A 181 -14.52 -23.73 5.02
C LEU A 181 -14.72 -22.21 4.93
N HIS A 182 -15.14 -21.70 3.78
CA HIS A 182 -15.48 -20.28 3.61
C HIS A 182 -16.62 -19.88 4.54
N MET A 183 -17.69 -20.67 4.60
CA MET A 183 -18.85 -20.41 5.45
C MET A 183 -18.48 -20.46 6.95
N GLN A 184 -17.67 -21.44 7.36
CA GLN A 184 -17.13 -21.53 8.72
C GLN A 184 -16.27 -20.31 9.07
N GLY A 185 -15.37 -19.90 8.16
CA GLY A 185 -14.57 -18.69 8.33
C GLY A 185 -15.45 -17.44 8.51
N ASN A 186 -16.48 -17.28 7.68
CA ASN A 186 -17.41 -16.15 7.78
C ASN A 186 -18.18 -16.16 9.12
N ALA A 187 -18.57 -17.34 9.62
CA ALA A 187 -19.23 -17.50 10.91
C ALA A 187 -18.30 -17.10 12.07
N LEU A 188 -17.02 -17.49 12.02
CA LEU A 188 -16.01 -17.14 13.02
C LEU A 188 -15.68 -15.64 13.01
N VAL A 189 -15.63 -15.01 11.83
CA VAL A 189 -15.48 -13.54 11.72
C VAL A 189 -16.65 -12.83 12.41
N LYS A 190 -17.89 -13.31 12.22
CA LYS A 190 -19.06 -12.74 12.91
C LYS A 190 -18.98 -12.88 14.44
N GLN A 191 -18.29 -13.92 14.92
CA GLN A 191 -18.00 -14.15 16.34
C GLN A 191 -16.75 -13.42 16.85
N ARG A 192 -16.09 -12.60 16.00
CA ARG A 192 -14.82 -11.91 16.29
C ARG A 192 -13.64 -12.85 16.61
N GLN A 193 -13.74 -14.12 16.24
CA GLN A 193 -12.63 -15.10 16.37
C GLN A 193 -11.73 -15.05 15.13
N PHE A 194 -10.98 -13.96 14.99
CA PHE A 194 -10.22 -13.68 13.75
C PHE A 194 -9.09 -14.68 13.48
N ARG A 195 -8.42 -15.19 14.53
CA ARG A 195 -7.32 -16.17 14.37
C ARG A 195 -7.83 -17.51 13.85
N GLU A 196 -8.95 -17.99 14.36
CA GLU A 196 -9.57 -19.24 13.89
C GLU A 196 -10.15 -19.06 12.48
N ALA A 197 -10.81 -17.93 12.21
CA ALA A 197 -11.31 -17.59 10.89
C ALA A 197 -10.18 -17.55 9.84
N ALA A 198 -9.06 -16.92 10.18
CA ALA A 198 -7.87 -16.88 9.33
C ALA A 198 -7.34 -18.28 9.01
N SER A 199 -7.31 -19.17 10.00
CA SER A 199 -6.93 -20.58 9.80
C SER A 199 -7.83 -21.26 8.75
N LYS A 200 -9.16 -21.06 8.85
CA LYS A 200 -10.13 -21.62 7.89
C LYS A 200 -9.97 -21.06 6.49
N TYR A 201 -9.73 -19.75 6.32
CA TYR A 201 -9.45 -19.18 5.00
C TYR A 201 -8.13 -19.69 4.42
N LYS A 202 -7.08 -19.80 5.25
CA LYS A 202 -5.77 -20.31 4.83
C LYS A 202 -5.86 -21.77 4.37
N GLU A 203 -6.64 -22.59 5.08
CA GLU A 203 -6.95 -23.98 4.72
C GLU A 203 -7.66 -24.04 3.34
N ALA A 204 -8.71 -23.22 3.14
CA ALA A 204 -9.43 -23.16 1.87
C ALA A 204 -8.53 -22.71 0.70
N VAL A 205 -7.69 -21.69 0.91
CA VAL A 205 -6.71 -21.21 -0.09
C VAL A 205 -5.70 -22.31 -0.43
N LEU A 206 -5.21 -23.05 0.57
CA LEU A 206 -4.25 -24.13 0.36
C LEU A 206 -4.86 -25.26 -0.51
N LEU A 207 -6.12 -25.64 -0.25
CA LEU A 207 -6.81 -26.63 -1.07
C LEU A 207 -6.92 -26.18 -2.53
N LEU A 208 -7.36 -24.94 -2.76
CA LEU A 208 -7.48 -24.39 -4.12
C LEU A 208 -6.12 -24.25 -4.82
N LYS A 209 -5.07 -23.78 -4.14
CA LYS A 209 -3.71 -23.69 -4.71
C LYS A 209 -3.15 -25.07 -5.05
N THR A 210 -3.48 -26.09 -4.26
CA THR A 210 -3.07 -27.48 -4.54
C THR A 210 -3.77 -28.05 -5.77
N VAL A 211 -5.03 -27.67 -6.02
CA VAL A 211 -5.71 -28.02 -7.28
C VAL A 211 -5.11 -27.22 -8.43
N GLN A 212 -4.90 -25.92 -8.24
CA GLN A 212 -4.37 -25.01 -9.25
C GLN A 212 -2.97 -25.40 -9.75
N SER A 213 -2.11 -25.96 -8.88
CA SER A 213 -0.76 -26.40 -9.27
C SER A 213 -0.75 -27.61 -10.21
N ARG A 214 -1.85 -28.35 -10.31
CA ARG A 214 -2.02 -29.46 -11.25
C ARG A 214 -2.60 -29.03 -12.60
N GLU A 215 -3.14 -27.81 -12.68
CA GLU A 215 -3.73 -27.25 -13.90
C GLU A 215 -2.69 -26.46 -14.70
N MET A 216 -2.87 -26.39 -16.02
CA MET A 216 -1.98 -25.59 -16.88
C MET A 216 -2.23 -24.08 -16.70
N PRO A 217 -1.17 -23.26 -16.50
CA PRO A 217 -1.31 -21.81 -16.42
C PRO A 217 -2.00 -21.25 -17.68
N GLY A 218 -3.06 -20.46 -17.48
CA GLY A 218 -3.82 -19.82 -18.55
C GLY A 218 -5.03 -20.61 -19.05
N ASP A 219 -5.23 -21.84 -18.60
CA ASP A 219 -6.47 -22.58 -18.87
C ASP A 219 -7.67 -21.96 -18.13
N VAL A 220 -8.88 -22.23 -18.63
CA VAL A 220 -10.14 -21.75 -18.05
C VAL A 220 -10.27 -22.20 -16.59
N ASP A 221 -9.92 -23.45 -16.31
CA ASP A 221 -9.92 -24.01 -14.95
C ASP A 221 -8.91 -23.31 -14.04
N TYR A 222 -7.70 -23.02 -14.53
CA TYR A 222 -6.68 -22.29 -13.79
C TYR A 222 -7.15 -20.87 -13.41
N ILE A 223 -7.79 -20.18 -14.35
CA ILE A 223 -8.33 -18.82 -14.14
C ILE A 223 -9.51 -18.86 -13.16
N ASN A 224 -10.41 -19.84 -13.28
CA ASN A 224 -11.55 -20.01 -12.38
C ASN A 224 -11.10 -20.31 -10.94
N LEU A 225 -10.09 -21.15 -10.76
CA LEU A 225 -9.48 -21.38 -9.45
C LEU A 225 -8.89 -20.09 -8.87
N GLY A 226 -8.21 -19.29 -9.69
CA GLY A 226 -7.73 -17.96 -9.29
C GLY A 226 -8.86 -17.05 -8.80
N ARG A 227 -9.98 -17.00 -9.52
CA ARG A 227 -11.17 -16.23 -9.12
C ARG A 227 -11.77 -16.69 -7.78
N MET A 228 -11.65 -17.96 -7.44
CA MET A 228 -12.08 -18.49 -6.13
C MET A 228 -11.07 -18.19 -5.02
N ILE A 229 -9.77 -18.15 -5.32
CA ILE A 229 -8.71 -17.88 -4.34
C ILE A 229 -8.76 -16.43 -3.87
N VAL A 230 -8.94 -15.47 -4.78
CA VAL A 230 -8.84 -14.02 -4.49
C VAL A 230 -9.77 -13.58 -3.32
N PRO A 231 -11.07 -13.91 -3.30
CA PRO A 231 -11.95 -13.54 -2.18
C PRO A 231 -11.51 -14.13 -0.83
N LEU A 232 -11.01 -15.36 -0.82
CA LEU A 232 -10.55 -16.02 0.40
C LEU A 232 -9.26 -15.38 0.93
N GLU A 233 -8.32 -15.02 0.05
CA GLU A 233 -7.12 -14.27 0.42
C GLU A 233 -7.45 -12.87 0.94
N LEU A 234 -8.43 -12.18 0.35
CA LEU A 234 -8.90 -10.89 0.84
C LEU A 234 -9.60 -10.97 2.21
N ASN A 235 -10.34 -12.06 2.46
CA ASN A 235 -10.94 -12.33 3.76
C ASN A 235 -9.88 -12.68 4.81
N TYR A 236 -8.88 -13.47 4.46
CA TYR A 236 -7.69 -13.72 5.29
C TYR A 236 -6.99 -12.41 5.67
N CYS A 237 -6.73 -11.55 4.68
CA CYS A 237 -6.12 -10.23 4.92
C CYS A 237 -7.00 -9.35 5.82
N GLN A 238 -8.34 -9.47 5.77
CA GLN A 238 -9.19 -8.76 6.72
C GLN A 238 -8.92 -9.25 8.15
N CYS A 239 -8.87 -10.56 8.38
CA CYS A 239 -8.59 -11.11 9.69
C CYS A 239 -7.22 -10.66 10.21
N MET A 240 -6.20 -10.61 9.35
CA MET A 240 -4.86 -10.13 9.72
C MET A 240 -4.85 -8.64 10.09
N LEU A 241 -5.64 -7.80 9.40
CA LEU A 241 -5.81 -6.39 9.78
C LEU A 241 -6.41 -6.25 11.19
N GLU A 242 -7.42 -7.06 11.53
CA GLU A 242 -8.06 -7.04 12.87
C GLU A 242 -7.14 -7.62 13.96
N LEU A 243 -6.19 -8.48 13.60
CA LEU A 243 -5.15 -8.99 14.50
C LEU A 243 -3.91 -8.09 14.57
N GLU A 244 -3.91 -6.96 13.86
CA GLU A 244 -2.80 -6.01 13.78
C GLU A 244 -1.50 -6.59 13.15
N GLU A 245 -1.62 -7.68 12.40
CA GLU A 245 -0.51 -8.33 11.67
C GLU A 245 -0.30 -7.65 10.31
N TYR A 246 0.05 -6.37 10.34
CA TYR A 246 0.06 -5.51 9.15
C TYR A 246 1.08 -5.92 8.08
N TYR A 247 2.24 -6.45 8.47
CA TYR A 247 3.28 -6.85 7.53
C TYR A 247 2.84 -8.04 6.66
N GLU A 248 2.15 -9.00 7.26
CA GLU A 248 1.60 -10.14 6.51
C GLU A 248 0.53 -9.69 5.51
N VAL A 249 -0.30 -8.72 5.88
CA VAL A 249 -1.26 -8.10 4.95
C VAL A 249 -0.53 -7.45 3.78
N ILE A 250 0.53 -6.66 4.04
CA ILE A 250 1.29 -5.96 3.00
C ILE A 250 1.91 -6.96 2.02
N GLU A 251 2.53 -8.03 2.52
CA GLU A 251 3.14 -9.08 1.69
C GLU A 251 2.08 -9.77 0.82
N LYS A 252 1.02 -10.31 1.44
CA LYS A 252 -0.03 -11.06 0.73
C LYS A 252 -0.79 -10.21 -0.27
N THR A 253 -1.12 -8.96 0.08
CA THR A 253 -1.79 -8.05 -0.85
C THR A 253 -0.87 -7.59 -1.98
N THR A 254 0.44 -7.49 -1.76
CA THR A 254 1.40 -7.17 -2.83
C THR A 254 1.49 -8.32 -3.84
N GLU A 255 1.66 -9.56 -3.37
CA GLU A 255 1.62 -10.76 -4.23
C GLU A 255 0.30 -10.87 -5.03
N LEU A 256 -0.82 -10.53 -4.40
CA LEU A 256 -2.14 -10.53 -5.01
C LEU A 256 -2.26 -9.46 -6.12
N LEU A 257 -1.83 -8.23 -5.83
CA LEU A 257 -1.96 -7.08 -6.74
C LEU A 257 -1.00 -7.14 -7.93
N ASP A 258 0.12 -7.85 -7.79
CA ASP A 258 1.03 -8.14 -8.91
C ASP A 258 0.32 -8.95 -10.02
N LYS A 259 -0.63 -9.80 -9.63
CA LYS A 259 -1.45 -10.62 -10.55
C LYS A 259 -2.79 -9.95 -10.91
N HIS A 260 -3.40 -9.25 -9.96
CA HIS A 260 -4.76 -8.71 -10.06
C HIS A 260 -4.77 -7.20 -9.81
N LYS A 261 -4.36 -6.41 -10.82
CA LYS A 261 -4.25 -4.94 -10.73
C LYS A 261 -5.59 -4.21 -10.64
N ASP A 262 -6.69 -4.89 -10.87
CA ASP A 262 -8.06 -4.39 -10.80
C ASP A 262 -8.72 -4.64 -9.42
N CYS A 263 -8.00 -5.24 -8.47
CA CYS A 263 -8.54 -5.60 -7.16
C CYS A 263 -8.62 -4.40 -6.19
N VAL A 264 -9.74 -3.66 -6.25
CA VAL A 264 -10.02 -2.49 -5.38
C VAL A 264 -9.88 -2.81 -3.90
N LYS A 265 -10.45 -3.94 -3.44
CA LYS A 265 -10.38 -4.38 -2.03
C LYS A 265 -8.93 -4.69 -1.59
N GLY A 266 -8.09 -5.16 -2.51
CA GLY A 266 -6.68 -5.43 -2.25
C GLY A 266 -5.91 -4.14 -1.95
N TYR A 267 -6.04 -3.13 -2.82
CA TYR A 267 -5.44 -1.81 -2.59
C TYR A 267 -5.92 -1.17 -1.29
N TYR A 268 -7.22 -1.24 -0.99
CA TYR A 268 -7.76 -0.65 0.24
C TYR A 268 -7.18 -1.29 1.50
N LYS A 269 -7.08 -2.63 1.54
CA LYS A 269 -6.50 -3.35 2.69
C LYS A 269 -5.01 -3.05 2.85
N ARG A 270 -4.27 -3.01 1.74
CA ARG A 270 -2.84 -2.66 1.75
C ARG A 270 -2.61 -1.23 2.20
N ALA A 271 -3.46 -0.29 1.76
CA ALA A 271 -3.43 1.10 2.21
C ALA A 271 -3.63 1.22 3.73
N LYS A 272 -4.60 0.48 4.29
CA LYS A 272 -4.83 0.43 5.74
C LYS A 272 -3.64 -0.15 6.51
N ALA A 273 -3.04 -1.23 6.01
CA ALA A 273 -1.84 -1.79 6.61
C ALA A 273 -0.67 -0.81 6.57
N HIS A 274 -0.41 -0.17 5.42
CA HIS A 274 0.62 0.86 5.28
C HIS A 274 0.38 2.07 6.20
N ALA A 275 -0.87 2.51 6.34
CA ALA A 275 -1.25 3.58 7.26
C ALA A 275 -0.97 3.19 8.73
N ALA A 276 -1.19 1.94 9.12
CA ALA A 276 -0.92 1.46 10.47
C ALA A 276 0.58 1.35 10.78
N VAL A 277 1.41 1.02 9.78
CA VAL A 277 2.88 0.96 9.92
C VAL A 277 3.60 2.28 9.55
N TRP A 278 2.86 3.39 9.44
CA TRP A 278 3.41 4.73 9.19
C TRP A 278 4.06 4.94 7.81
N ASN A 279 3.76 4.09 6.84
CA ASN A 279 4.24 4.23 5.46
C ASN A 279 3.32 5.17 4.66
N GLU A 280 3.40 6.47 4.96
CA GLU A 280 2.49 7.48 4.40
C GLU A 280 2.44 7.49 2.87
N LYS A 281 3.61 7.49 2.21
CA LYS A 281 3.68 7.60 0.74
C LYS A 281 2.96 6.44 0.05
N GLU A 282 3.20 5.21 0.50
CA GLU A 282 2.57 4.03 -0.07
C GLU A 282 1.08 3.94 0.31
N ALA A 283 0.71 4.30 1.55
CA ALA A 283 -0.69 4.36 1.97
C ALA A 283 -1.50 5.34 1.09
N ARG A 284 -0.98 6.56 0.87
CA ARG A 284 -1.63 7.56 0.00
C ARG A 284 -1.76 7.08 -1.43
N LYS A 285 -0.71 6.44 -1.97
CA LYS A 285 -0.71 5.88 -3.32
C LYS A 285 -1.78 4.81 -3.50
N ASP A 286 -1.88 3.87 -2.56
CA ASP A 286 -2.90 2.82 -2.62
C ASP A 286 -4.31 3.37 -2.42
N PHE A 287 -4.52 4.31 -1.49
CA PHE A 287 -5.82 4.98 -1.33
C PHE A 287 -6.25 5.73 -2.59
N ASN A 288 -5.35 6.47 -3.23
CA ASN A 288 -5.63 7.14 -4.50
C ASN A 288 -5.93 6.13 -5.62
N MET A 289 -5.26 4.98 -5.63
CA MET A 289 -5.59 3.90 -6.57
C MET A 289 -7.00 3.36 -6.37
N VAL A 290 -7.46 3.21 -5.11
CA VAL A 290 -8.85 2.82 -4.81
C VAL A 290 -9.84 3.82 -5.39
N ALA A 291 -9.62 5.13 -5.20
CA ALA A 291 -10.49 6.17 -5.76
C ALA A 291 -10.44 6.23 -7.29
N HIS A 292 -9.31 5.84 -7.90
CA HIS A 292 -9.16 5.77 -9.34
C HIS A 292 -9.89 4.58 -9.96
N LEU A 293 -9.81 3.40 -9.33
CA LEU A 293 -10.49 2.19 -9.79
C LEU A 293 -12.00 2.23 -9.53
N ASP A 294 -12.42 2.84 -8.41
CA ASP A 294 -13.82 3.02 -8.05
C ASP A 294 -14.08 4.44 -7.53
N VAL A 295 -14.60 5.28 -8.42
CA VAL A 295 -14.93 6.68 -8.14
C VAL A 295 -15.98 6.82 -7.04
N THR A 296 -16.85 5.83 -6.83
CA THR A 296 -17.87 5.89 -5.77
C THR A 296 -17.26 5.87 -4.38
N LEU A 297 -16.04 5.33 -4.24
CA LEU A 297 -15.28 5.28 -2.98
C LEU A 297 -14.44 6.54 -2.71
N ALA A 298 -14.45 7.55 -3.59
CA ALA A 298 -13.63 8.75 -3.43
C ALA A 298 -13.89 9.49 -2.11
N SER A 299 -15.15 9.56 -1.66
CA SER A 299 -15.50 10.16 -0.35
C SER A 299 -14.95 9.36 0.84
N LEU A 300 -15.00 8.02 0.77
CA LEU A 300 -14.39 7.14 1.78
C LEU A 300 -12.88 7.34 1.83
N VAL A 301 -12.22 7.32 0.66
CA VAL A 301 -10.78 7.56 0.53
C VAL A 301 -10.39 8.94 1.08
N GLY A 302 -11.17 9.98 0.78
CA GLY A 302 -10.93 11.32 1.32
C GLY A 302 -10.95 11.37 2.85
N ARG A 303 -11.88 10.63 3.49
CA ARG A 303 -11.92 10.50 4.96
C ARG A 303 -10.71 9.75 5.51
N GLU A 304 -10.32 8.64 4.88
CA GLU A 304 -9.15 7.85 5.30
C GLU A 304 -7.83 8.62 5.14
N LEU A 305 -7.68 9.39 4.05
CA LEU A 305 -6.51 10.26 3.83
C LEU A 305 -6.45 11.40 4.85
N LYS A 306 -7.60 11.95 5.25
CA LYS A 306 -7.66 12.96 6.31
C LYS A 306 -7.23 12.36 7.65
N ALA A 307 -7.78 11.20 8.02
CA ALA A 307 -7.43 10.49 9.25
C ALA A 307 -5.94 10.09 9.27
N LEU A 308 -5.39 9.64 8.14
CA LEU A 308 -3.96 9.37 8.00
C LEU A 308 -3.14 10.64 8.27
N SER A 309 -3.52 11.77 7.68
CA SER A 309 -2.79 13.05 7.85
C SER A 309 -2.82 13.52 9.31
N GLU A 310 -3.97 13.42 9.98
CA GLU A 310 -4.13 13.74 11.40
C GLU A 310 -3.27 12.84 12.30
N ARG A 311 -3.27 11.53 12.05
CA ARG A 311 -2.44 10.57 12.80
C ARG A 311 -0.94 10.81 12.59
N MET A 312 -0.50 11.11 11.37
CA MET A 312 0.90 11.46 11.09
C MET A 312 1.32 12.73 11.85
N ARG A 313 0.41 13.71 11.93
CA ARG A 313 0.63 14.96 12.69
C ARG A 313 0.78 14.68 14.18
N GLU A 314 -0.08 13.88 14.78
CA GLU A 314 0.01 13.51 16.20
C GLU A 314 1.35 12.83 16.52
N LYS A 315 1.77 11.85 15.71
CA LYS A 315 3.08 11.20 15.87
C LYS A 315 4.24 12.19 15.75
N TYR A 316 4.19 13.08 14.76
CA TYR A 316 5.20 14.13 14.63
C TYR A 316 5.29 14.97 15.91
N TRP A 317 4.15 15.38 16.48
CA TRP A 317 4.11 16.14 17.72
C TRP A 317 4.60 15.33 18.94
N GLU A 318 4.27 14.05 19.04
CA GLU A 318 4.80 13.20 20.12
C GLU A 318 6.32 13.01 20.03
N GLU A 319 6.84 12.76 18.83
CA GLU A 319 8.29 12.63 18.60
C GLU A 319 9.01 13.95 18.87
N LYS A 320 8.38 15.06 18.47
CA LYS A 320 8.85 16.42 18.74
C LYS A 320 8.86 16.72 20.24
N ASP A 321 7.79 16.40 20.97
CA ASP A 321 7.70 16.60 22.41
C ASP A 321 8.71 15.74 23.18
N LYS A 322 8.89 14.47 22.78
CA LYS A 322 9.96 13.60 23.31
C LYS A 322 11.34 14.19 23.06
N TYR A 323 11.58 14.73 21.86
CA TYR A 323 12.83 15.40 21.52
C TYR A 323 13.06 16.67 22.35
N TRP A 324 12.03 17.50 22.50
CA TRP A 324 12.04 18.70 23.33
C TRP A 324 12.30 18.40 24.80
N ASN A 325 11.58 17.45 25.38
CA ASN A 325 11.79 16.98 26.74
C ASN A 325 13.22 16.46 26.96
N MET A 326 13.82 15.83 25.94
CA MET A 326 15.22 15.41 26.00
C MET A 326 16.19 16.60 25.98
N LEU A 327 15.87 17.67 25.23
CA LEU A 327 16.66 18.90 25.19
C LEU A 327 16.53 19.71 26.49
N GLU A 328 15.33 19.91 27.02
CA GLU A 328 15.09 20.62 28.29
C GLU A 328 15.77 19.92 29.48
N LYS A 329 15.75 18.58 29.52
CA LYS A 329 16.49 17.81 30.54
C LYS A 329 18.01 18.02 30.45
N LYS A 330 18.55 18.34 29.27
CA LYS A 330 19.96 18.74 29.08
C LYS A 330 20.22 20.22 29.40
N GLU A 331 19.19 21.06 29.36
CA GLU A 331 19.22 22.51 29.57
C GLU A 331 19.47 22.90 31.05
N ASN A 332 19.07 22.05 32.00
CA ASN A 332 19.29 22.26 33.45
C ASN A 332 20.76 22.27 33.90
N LYS A 333 21.75 22.22 32.98
CA LYS A 333 23.18 22.22 33.34
C LYS A 333 24.08 23.26 32.68
N LYS A 334 23.62 24.10 31.75
CA LYS A 334 24.34 25.29 31.21
C LYS A 334 23.48 25.94 30.14
N GLY A 335 23.51 27.27 30.03
CA GLY A 335 22.76 28.02 29.02
C GLY A 335 22.93 27.46 27.60
N LYS A 336 21.87 27.59 26.78
CA LYS A 336 21.74 27.02 25.44
C LYS A 336 23.01 27.22 24.59
N ASP A 337 23.62 26.11 24.18
CA ASP A 337 24.80 26.07 23.31
C ASP A 337 24.43 26.54 21.88
N TRP A 338 25.38 27.14 21.16
CA TRP A 338 25.14 27.73 19.83
C TRP A 338 24.63 26.68 18.81
N GLN A 339 25.14 25.45 18.89
CA GLN A 339 24.68 24.34 18.06
C GLN A 339 23.26 23.87 18.39
N GLN A 340 22.82 24.06 19.62
CA GLN A 340 21.46 23.69 20.04
C GLN A 340 20.45 24.73 19.54
N MET A 341 20.79 26.01 19.59
CA MET A 341 19.96 27.07 19.01
C MET A 341 19.82 26.91 17.49
N LEU A 342 20.88 26.55 16.77
CA LEU A 342 20.79 26.27 15.33
C LEU A 342 19.87 25.08 15.02
N ARG A 343 19.98 23.99 15.79
CA ARG A 343 19.07 22.83 15.65
C ARG A 343 17.62 23.21 15.90
N LEU A 344 17.39 24.06 16.89
CA LEU A 344 16.07 24.57 17.20
C LEU A 344 15.48 25.42 16.06
N VAL A 345 16.28 26.31 15.49
CA VAL A 345 15.88 27.10 14.32
C VAL A 345 15.46 26.20 13.15
N MET A 346 16.22 25.14 12.88
CA MET A 346 15.87 24.17 11.83
C MET A 346 14.55 23.44 12.13
N LEU A 347 14.33 23.03 13.39
CA LEU A 347 13.09 22.36 13.79
C LEU A 347 11.87 23.28 13.62
N LEU A 348 11.98 24.53 14.07
CA LEU A 348 10.91 25.53 13.93
C LEU A 348 10.65 25.88 12.46
N GLN A 349 11.69 25.87 11.62
CA GLN A 349 11.56 26.04 10.18
C GLN A 349 10.71 24.93 9.56
N ASP A 350 11.03 23.67 9.89
CA ASP A 350 10.33 22.51 9.35
C ASP A 350 8.87 22.44 9.83
N GLU A 351 8.63 22.79 11.09
CA GLU A 351 7.30 22.93 11.67
C GLU A 351 6.49 24.04 10.99
N GLY A 352 7.06 25.23 10.82
CA GLY A 352 6.41 26.32 10.11
C GLY A 352 6.09 25.95 8.65
N ASN A 353 7.00 25.23 7.98
CA ASN A 353 6.77 24.74 6.62
C ASN A 353 5.65 23.71 6.54
N PHE A 354 5.52 22.86 7.56
CA PHE A 354 4.40 21.92 7.69
C PHE A 354 3.07 22.67 7.90
N LEU A 355 3.04 23.64 8.81
CA LEU A 355 1.84 24.44 9.09
C LEU A 355 1.38 25.29 7.89
N ILE A 356 2.30 25.81 7.08
CA ILE A 356 1.97 26.46 5.79
C ILE A 356 1.21 25.48 4.88
N LYS A 357 1.63 24.22 4.79
CA LYS A 357 0.95 23.20 3.95
C LYS A 357 -0.47 22.91 4.44
N GLU A 358 -0.67 22.92 5.75
CA GLU A 358 -1.97 22.75 6.40
C GLU A 358 -2.86 24.02 6.35
N LYS A 359 -2.35 25.13 5.78
CA LYS A 359 -3.01 26.46 5.74
C LYS A 359 -3.27 27.09 7.13
N SER A 360 -2.55 26.64 8.16
CA SER A 360 -2.57 27.24 9.51
C SER A 360 -1.54 28.38 9.59
N PHE A 361 -1.85 29.51 8.95
CA PHE A 361 -0.89 30.61 8.77
C PHE A 361 -0.55 31.37 10.06
N GLU A 362 -1.49 31.51 10.99
CA GLU A 362 -1.25 32.14 12.29
C GLU A 362 -0.17 31.37 13.08
N GLU A 363 -0.38 30.08 13.30
CA GLU A 363 0.58 29.23 14.03
C GLU A 363 1.93 29.17 13.32
N ALA A 364 1.92 29.03 11.98
CA ALA A 364 3.14 29.06 11.18
C ALA A 364 3.92 30.38 11.39
N SER A 365 3.22 31.52 11.41
CA SER A 365 3.85 32.83 11.60
C SER A 365 4.55 32.95 12.95
N GLU A 366 3.96 32.42 14.02
CA GLU A 366 4.58 32.43 15.35
C GLU A 366 5.85 31.56 15.39
N LYS A 367 5.84 30.40 14.73
CA LYS A 367 7.03 29.53 14.64
C LYS A 367 8.17 30.19 13.86
N PHE A 368 7.87 30.87 12.76
CA PHE A 368 8.90 31.60 12.03
C PHE A 368 9.42 32.83 12.78
N LYS A 369 8.57 33.55 13.53
CA LYS A 369 9.02 34.65 14.41
C LYS A 369 9.97 34.13 15.47
N GLU A 370 9.59 33.05 16.17
CA GLU A 370 10.43 32.40 17.18
C GLU A 370 11.78 31.94 16.60
N ALA A 371 11.77 31.32 15.41
CA ALA A 371 12.99 30.90 14.73
C ALA A 371 13.90 32.09 14.39
N ILE A 372 13.32 33.21 13.91
CA ILE A 372 14.08 34.43 13.60
C ILE A 372 14.68 35.04 14.87
N GLU A 373 13.96 35.06 15.99
CA GLU A 373 14.47 35.56 17.27
C GLU A 373 15.70 34.78 17.73
N TYR A 374 15.69 33.45 17.59
CA TYR A 374 16.87 32.62 17.90
C TYR A 374 18.04 32.92 16.97
N VAL A 375 17.79 33.14 15.67
CA VAL A 375 18.86 33.53 14.74
C VAL A 375 19.41 34.91 15.08
N ASP A 376 18.55 35.88 15.41
CA ASP A 376 18.96 37.23 15.78
C ASP A 376 19.78 37.23 17.08
N LEU A 377 19.42 36.36 18.05
CA LEU A 377 20.22 36.14 19.26
C LEU A 377 21.60 35.57 18.94
N LEU A 378 21.71 34.64 17.98
CA LEU A 378 22.99 34.09 17.53
C LEU A 378 23.82 35.15 16.79
N GLN A 379 23.19 35.95 15.92
CA GLN A 379 23.86 37.03 15.19
C GLN A 379 24.45 38.09 16.14
N ASN A 380 23.82 38.34 17.29
CA ASN A 380 24.33 39.27 18.31
C ASN A 380 25.57 38.76 19.06
N LYS A 381 25.85 37.45 19.02
CA LYS A 381 27.00 36.81 19.68
C LYS A 381 28.22 36.65 18.75
N VAL A 382 28.07 36.96 17.47
CA VAL A 382 29.06 36.73 16.42
C VAL A 382 29.46 38.08 15.82
N ASP A 383 30.71 38.21 15.39
CA ASP A 383 31.18 39.41 14.71
C ASP A 383 30.42 39.62 13.39
N LYS A 384 29.87 40.82 13.20
CA LYS A 384 29.07 41.20 12.02
C LYS A 384 29.82 41.11 10.68
N CYS A 385 31.13 40.92 10.72
CA CYS A 385 32.01 40.85 9.55
C CYS A 385 32.66 39.46 9.36
N GLY A 386 32.21 38.44 10.10
CA GLY A 386 32.74 37.07 10.02
C GLY A 386 31.87 36.13 9.17
N ASP A 387 32.47 35.03 8.70
CA ASP A 387 31.83 33.97 7.89
C ASP A 387 30.61 33.33 8.59
N ASP A 388 30.64 33.29 9.92
CA ASP A 388 29.56 32.77 10.76
C ASP A 388 28.29 33.65 10.69
N TRP A 389 28.44 34.98 10.58
CA TRP A 389 27.30 35.90 10.45
C TRP A 389 26.60 35.73 9.09
N GLU A 390 27.38 35.58 8.01
CA GLU A 390 26.85 35.33 6.67
C GLU A 390 26.14 33.96 6.61
N SER A 391 26.66 32.95 7.30
CA SER A 391 26.03 31.64 7.41
C SER A 391 24.68 31.71 8.15
N LEU A 392 24.60 32.48 9.24
CA LEU A 392 23.33 32.75 9.94
C LEU A 392 22.34 33.52 9.08
N GLU A 393 22.80 34.48 8.28
CA GLU A 393 21.94 35.24 7.36
C GLU A 393 21.36 34.34 6.24
N LYS A 394 22.11 33.33 5.79
CA LYS A 394 21.59 32.29 4.86
C LYS A 394 20.48 31.46 5.49
N VAL A 395 20.57 31.14 6.79
CA VAL A 395 19.49 30.45 7.54
C VAL A 395 18.30 31.38 7.79
N ARG A 396 18.55 32.64 8.12
CA ARG A 396 17.53 33.66 8.40
C ARG A 396 16.61 33.93 7.21
N ARG A 397 17.19 34.03 6.02
CA ARG A 397 16.50 34.45 4.79
C ARG A 397 15.25 33.63 4.44
N PRO A 398 15.29 32.28 4.36
CA PRO A 398 14.09 31.48 4.09
C PRO A 398 13.03 31.63 5.19
N LEU A 399 13.41 31.78 6.47
CA LEU A 399 12.46 32.00 7.56
C LEU A 399 11.67 33.31 7.37
N VAL A 400 12.36 34.39 7.01
CA VAL A 400 11.76 35.70 6.76
C VAL A 400 10.83 35.66 5.54
N LEU A 401 11.23 34.97 4.46
CA LEU A 401 10.40 34.81 3.27
C LEU A 401 9.13 33.99 3.54
N ASN A 402 9.24 32.96 4.37
CA ASN A 402 8.10 32.13 4.76
C ASN A 402 7.18 32.86 5.74
N LEU A 403 7.72 33.60 6.71
CA LEU A 403 6.95 34.51 7.56
C LEU A 403 6.20 35.55 6.73
N SER A 404 6.87 36.18 5.76
CA SER A 404 6.24 37.12 4.83
C SER A 404 5.09 36.49 4.06
N HIS A 405 5.22 35.22 3.67
CA HIS A 405 4.16 34.50 2.99
C HIS A 405 2.97 34.28 3.92
N CYS A 406 3.19 33.83 5.15
CA CYS A 406 2.12 33.71 6.15
C CYS A 406 1.39 35.04 6.33
N LEU A 407 2.13 36.14 6.55
CA LEU A 407 1.54 37.47 6.77
C LEU A 407 0.73 37.98 5.55
N LEU A 408 1.10 37.59 4.33
CA LEU A 408 0.31 37.88 3.13
C LEU A 408 -1.05 37.19 3.16
N GLU A 409 -1.08 35.90 3.51
CA GLU A 409 -2.32 35.13 3.61
C GLU A 409 -3.21 35.62 4.78
N LEU A 410 -2.58 36.09 5.86
CA LEU A 410 -3.23 36.76 7.00
C LEU A 410 -3.68 38.20 6.70
N LYS A 411 -3.45 38.71 5.48
CA LYS A 411 -3.81 40.07 5.04
C LYS A 411 -3.13 41.19 5.85
N GLN A 412 -2.02 40.90 6.52
CA GLN A 412 -1.22 41.86 7.28
C GLN A 412 -0.21 42.58 6.36
N TYR A 413 -0.72 43.26 5.33
CA TYR A 413 0.08 43.78 4.22
C TYR A 413 1.15 44.82 4.62
N GLN A 414 0.88 45.62 5.65
CA GLN A 414 1.84 46.62 6.15
C GLN A 414 3.10 45.96 6.73
N GLU A 415 2.96 44.83 7.42
CA GLU A 415 4.09 44.10 7.98
C GLU A 415 4.89 43.40 6.89
N VAL A 416 4.21 42.84 5.88
CA VAL A 416 4.84 42.27 4.69
C VAL A 416 5.73 43.29 3.97
N VAL A 417 5.25 44.53 3.80
CA VAL A 417 6.03 45.59 3.18
C VAL A 417 7.26 45.92 4.02
N LYS A 418 7.11 46.08 5.34
CA LYS A 418 8.25 46.35 6.25
C LYS A 418 9.30 45.24 6.19
N LEU A 419 8.87 43.98 6.32
CA LEU A 419 9.74 42.81 6.36
C LEU A 419 10.53 42.65 5.05
N ASN A 420 9.84 42.76 3.90
CA ASN A 420 10.51 42.66 2.60
C ASN A 420 11.36 43.87 2.26
N ASN A 421 11.02 45.07 2.73
CA ASN A 421 11.88 46.25 2.60
C ASN A 421 13.23 46.03 3.30
N GLU A 422 13.22 45.54 4.55
CA GLU A 422 14.46 45.23 5.27
C GLU A 422 15.24 44.10 4.58
N LEU A 423 14.56 43.06 4.10
CA LEU A 423 15.20 41.95 3.40
C LEU A 423 15.87 42.40 2.08
N LEU A 424 15.20 43.25 1.30
CA LEU A 424 15.69 43.75 0.01
C LEU A 424 16.80 44.80 0.11
N LYS A 425 16.92 45.50 1.26
CA LYS A 425 18.09 46.35 1.54
C LYS A 425 19.38 45.53 1.56
N LYS A 426 19.33 44.34 2.16
CA LYS A 426 20.47 43.40 2.23
C LYS A 426 20.62 42.58 0.95
N HIS A 427 19.52 42.03 0.43
CA HIS A 427 19.51 41.07 -0.67
C HIS A 427 18.79 41.63 -1.89
N LYS A 428 19.45 42.59 -2.55
CA LYS A 428 18.93 43.22 -3.77
C LYS A 428 18.67 42.15 -4.84
N GLY A 429 17.45 42.12 -5.38
CA GLY A 429 17.08 41.19 -6.45
C GLY A 429 16.51 39.83 -5.99
N ASN A 430 16.18 39.65 -4.70
CA ASN A 430 15.46 38.44 -4.29
C ASN A 430 14.03 38.41 -4.87
N PHE A 431 13.78 37.52 -5.84
CA PHE A 431 12.51 37.41 -6.54
C PHE A 431 11.30 37.28 -5.61
N LYS A 432 11.35 36.34 -4.65
CA LYS A 432 10.22 36.06 -3.74
C LYS A 432 9.87 37.30 -2.91
N ALA A 433 10.87 37.99 -2.37
CA ALA A 433 10.66 39.19 -1.57
C ALA A 433 10.05 40.34 -2.38
N VAL A 434 10.55 40.59 -3.61
CA VAL A 434 9.99 41.63 -4.49
C VAL A 434 8.54 41.29 -4.87
N TYR A 435 8.27 40.04 -5.24
CA TYR A 435 6.92 39.62 -5.61
C TYR A 435 5.93 39.69 -4.45
N GLN A 436 6.34 39.24 -3.25
CA GLN A 436 5.51 39.33 -2.05
C GLN A 436 5.24 40.80 -1.66
N ARG A 437 6.23 41.68 -1.78
CA ARG A 437 6.08 43.12 -1.56
C ARG A 437 5.15 43.78 -2.60
N ALA A 438 5.26 43.40 -3.87
CA ALA A 438 4.38 43.88 -4.94
C ALA A 438 2.91 43.55 -4.64
N ARG A 439 2.63 42.29 -4.26
CA ARG A 439 1.27 41.85 -3.87
C ARG A 439 0.74 42.62 -2.66
N ALA A 440 1.58 42.89 -1.66
CA ALA A 440 1.18 43.68 -0.51
C ALA A 440 0.88 45.15 -0.86
N HIS A 441 1.72 45.80 -1.66
CA HIS A 441 1.44 47.16 -2.16
C HIS A 441 0.18 47.21 -3.03
N ALA A 442 -0.05 46.20 -3.86
CA ALA A 442 -1.27 46.10 -4.67
C ALA A 442 -2.53 45.91 -3.81
N ALA A 443 -2.44 45.14 -2.71
CA ALA A 443 -3.53 45.01 -1.75
C ALA A 443 -3.80 46.30 -0.96
N LEU A 444 -2.76 47.10 -0.71
CA LEU A 444 -2.84 48.41 -0.05
C LEU A 444 -3.24 49.56 -1.00
N CYS A 445 -3.37 49.29 -2.30
CA CYS A 445 -3.63 50.29 -3.36
C CYS A 445 -2.51 51.35 -3.49
N ASN A 446 -1.26 50.98 -3.19
CA ASN A 446 -0.08 51.81 -3.48
C ASN A 446 0.36 51.58 -4.93
N GLU A 447 -0.28 52.29 -5.86
CA GLU A 447 -0.15 52.02 -7.30
C GLU A 447 1.28 52.11 -7.81
N ASP A 448 1.98 53.20 -7.52
CA ASP A 448 3.30 53.47 -8.04
C ASP A 448 4.34 52.45 -7.52
N GLU A 449 4.29 52.13 -6.22
CA GLU A 449 5.14 51.12 -5.60
C GLU A 449 4.87 49.72 -6.17
N ALA A 450 3.59 49.34 -6.27
CA ALA A 450 3.20 48.03 -6.79
C ALA A 450 3.67 47.83 -8.22
N ARG A 451 3.46 48.82 -9.11
CA ARG A 451 3.92 48.78 -10.50
C ARG A 451 5.43 48.64 -10.59
N ARG A 452 6.19 49.44 -9.82
CA ARG A 452 7.66 49.35 -9.79
C ARG A 452 8.16 47.96 -9.37
N ASP A 453 7.55 47.37 -8.35
CA ASP A 453 7.94 46.04 -7.89
C ASP A 453 7.54 44.94 -8.89
N PHE A 454 6.35 45.04 -9.50
CA PHE A 454 5.93 44.13 -10.56
C PHE A 454 6.82 44.20 -11.81
N ASP A 455 7.22 45.39 -12.24
CA ASP A 455 8.19 45.57 -13.32
C ASP A 455 9.54 44.92 -12.98
N MET A 456 9.94 44.98 -11.70
CA MET A 456 11.15 44.33 -11.23
C MET A 456 11.00 42.79 -11.21
N VAL A 457 9.83 42.26 -10.86
CA VAL A 457 9.53 40.82 -10.96
C VAL A 457 9.64 40.35 -12.41
N GLU A 458 9.09 41.10 -13.37
CA GLU A 458 9.22 40.77 -14.80
C GLU A 458 10.68 40.80 -15.28
N LYS A 459 11.50 41.72 -14.76
CA LYS A 459 12.93 41.79 -15.08
C LYS A 459 13.72 40.62 -14.48
N LEU A 460 13.35 40.16 -13.30
CA LEU A 460 14.03 39.04 -12.61
C LEU A 460 13.64 37.69 -13.20
N ASP A 461 12.36 37.48 -13.54
CA ASP A 461 11.89 36.29 -14.25
C ASP A 461 10.83 36.67 -15.31
N PRO A 462 11.23 36.77 -16.59
CA PRO A 462 10.31 37.08 -17.68
C PRO A 462 9.17 36.07 -17.86
N LYS A 463 9.31 34.84 -17.37
CA LYS A 463 8.23 33.82 -17.45
C LYS A 463 7.04 34.18 -16.57
N PHE A 464 7.22 35.07 -15.59
CA PHE A 464 6.17 35.48 -14.66
C PHE A 464 5.27 36.61 -15.21
N LYS A 465 5.62 37.18 -16.37
CA LYS A 465 4.87 38.24 -17.05
C LYS A 465 3.34 38.04 -17.18
N PRO A 466 2.80 36.85 -17.55
CA PRO A 466 1.35 36.66 -17.58
C PRO A 466 0.70 36.82 -16.19
N PHE A 467 1.34 36.35 -15.12
CA PHE A 467 0.84 36.48 -13.76
C PHE A 467 0.90 37.93 -13.27
N VAL A 468 1.99 38.64 -13.57
CA VAL A 468 2.13 40.08 -13.26
C VAL A 468 1.03 40.90 -13.93
N ARG A 469 0.75 40.65 -15.21
CA ARG A 469 -0.36 41.32 -15.93
C ARG A 469 -1.71 41.11 -15.26
N GLN A 470 -1.97 39.89 -14.79
CA GLN A 470 -3.21 39.58 -14.08
C GLN A 470 -3.31 40.34 -12.76
N GLU A 471 -2.23 40.39 -11.97
CA GLU A 471 -2.17 41.16 -10.70
C GLU A 471 -2.35 42.67 -10.94
N LEU A 472 -1.72 43.23 -11.98
CA LEU A 472 -1.89 44.64 -12.36
C LEU A 472 -3.32 44.97 -12.81
N LYS A 473 -3.98 44.03 -13.50
CA LYS A 473 -5.40 44.18 -13.86
C LYS A 473 -6.27 44.25 -12.61
N MET A 474 -6.07 43.34 -11.65
CA MET A 474 -6.78 43.34 -10.36
C MET A 474 -6.51 44.62 -9.56
N LEU A 475 -5.27 45.12 -9.56
CA LEU A 475 -4.92 46.40 -8.95
C LEU A 475 -5.73 47.55 -9.57
N GLY A 476 -5.79 47.64 -10.91
CA GLY A 476 -6.57 48.66 -11.60
C GLY A 476 -8.08 48.58 -11.33
N GLU A 477 -8.63 47.39 -11.10
CA GLU A 477 -10.02 47.20 -10.66
C GLU A 477 -10.23 47.69 -9.22
N ARG A 478 -9.33 47.36 -8.30
CA ARG A 478 -9.37 47.82 -6.89
C ARG A 478 -9.24 49.34 -6.77
N ILE A 479 -8.36 49.95 -7.56
CA ILE A 479 -8.19 51.41 -7.58
C ILE A 479 -9.46 52.09 -8.10
N ARG A 480 -10.07 51.56 -9.16
CA ARG A 480 -11.36 52.08 -9.67
C ARG A 480 -12.47 51.99 -8.62
N THR A 481 -12.59 50.88 -7.90
CA THR A 481 -13.60 50.75 -6.83
C THR A 481 -13.32 51.66 -5.64
N LEU A 482 -12.05 51.87 -5.29
CA LEU A 482 -11.65 52.83 -4.26
C LEU A 482 -11.99 54.27 -4.67
N HIS A 483 -11.67 54.68 -5.90
CA HIS A 483 -12.02 56.00 -6.41
C HIS A 483 -13.52 56.22 -6.56
N THR A 484 -14.30 55.24 -7.01
CA THR A 484 -15.77 55.37 -7.06
C THR A 484 -16.35 55.51 -5.66
N ARG A 485 -15.84 54.74 -4.68
CA ARG A 485 -16.23 54.88 -3.27
C ARG A 485 -15.87 56.26 -2.71
N GLN A 486 -14.64 56.72 -2.91
CA GLN A 486 -14.19 58.05 -2.46
C GLN A 486 -14.98 59.17 -3.13
N ASN A 487 -15.24 59.09 -4.44
CA ASN A 487 -16.06 60.06 -5.17
C ASN A 487 -17.50 60.05 -4.70
N LYS A 488 -18.07 58.89 -4.36
CA LYS A 488 -19.39 58.79 -3.74
C LYS A 488 -19.39 59.44 -2.36
N THR A 489 -18.45 59.09 -1.47
CA THR A 489 -18.31 59.72 -0.15
C THR A 489 -18.11 61.23 -0.25
N TYR A 490 -17.31 61.72 -1.21
CA TYR A 490 -17.11 63.14 -1.46
C TYR A 490 -18.40 63.81 -1.95
N ARG A 491 -19.14 63.20 -2.89
CA ARG A 491 -20.44 63.68 -3.36
C ARG A 491 -21.48 63.73 -2.23
N ASP A 492 -21.55 62.69 -1.41
CA ASP A 492 -22.46 62.61 -0.28
C ASP A 492 -22.13 63.69 0.78
N ALA A 493 -20.84 63.86 1.13
CA ALA A 493 -20.39 64.89 2.07
C ALA A 493 -20.55 66.32 1.55
N THR A 494 -20.42 66.55 0.24
CA THR A 494 -20.67 67.87 -0.38
C THR A 494 -22.17 68.16 -0.51
N GLN A 495 -23.00 67.15 -0.76
CA GLN A 495 -24.47 67.27 -0.73
C GLN A 495 -25.00 67.52 0.69
N GLU A 496 -24.37 66.95 1.73
CA GLU A 496 -24.70 67.25 3.13
C GLU A 496 -24.32 68.70 3.52
N LYS A 497 -23.14 69.17 3.10
CA LYS A 497 -22.67 70.54 3.41
C LYS A 497 -23.31 71.65 2.55
N TRP A 498 -23.69 71.37 1.30
CA TRP A 498 -24.08 72.37 0.30
C TRP A 498 -25.32 72.00 -0.54
N GLY A 499 -26.02 70.92 -0.19
CA GLY A 499 -27.29 70.54 -0.83
C GLY A 499 -28.45 71.48 -0.48
N PRO A 500 -29.66 71.21 -1.01
CA PRO A 500 -30.81 72.14 -0.95
C PRO A 500 -31.31 72.51 0.46
N GLY A 501 -30.78 71.88 1.52
CA GLY A 501 -31.05 72.23 2.93
C GLY A 501 -29.96 73.07 3.63
N GLY A 502 -28.73 73.15 3.09
CA GLY A 502 -27.60 73.84 3.72
C GLY A 502 -27.46 75.32 3.36
N SER A 503 -28.07 75.75 2.24
CA SER A 503 -28.04 77.15 1.76
C SER A 503 -29.21 78.01 2.24
N LYS A 504 -29.71 77.77 3.46
CA LYS A 504 -30.65 78.67 4.15
C LYS A 504 -30.13 79.09 5.52
N ALA A 505 -28.91 79.60 5.62
CA ALA A 505 -28.46 80.22 6.87
C ALA A 505 -27.39 81.31 6.76
N LYS A 506 -27.16 81.98 5.61
CA LYS A 506 -26.34 83.23 5.58
C LYS A 506 -26.83 84.21 4.52
N GLY A 507 -28.08 84.67 4.69
CA GLY A 507 -28.70 85.69 3.85
C GLY A 507 -29.60 86.64 4.60
N ALA A 508 -29.32 86.95 5.88
CA ALA A 508 -30.06 87.96 6.64
C ALA A 508 -29.25 88.51 7.83
N ALA A 509 -28.11 89.15 7.56
CA ALA A 509 -27.48 90.04 8.55
C ALA A 509 -26.54 91.05 7.87
N ARG A 510 -27.08 91.91 7.00
CA ARG A 510 -26.42 93.17 6.66
C ARG A 510 -27.36 94.33 6.97
N LYS A 511 -27.26 94.84 8.21
CA LYS A 511 -27.25 96.28 8.58
C LYS A 511 -27.50 96.47 10.08
N LYS A 512 -26.43 96.76 10.83
CA LYS A 512 -26.29 97.98 11.63
C LYS A 512 -24.96 98.00 12.39
N LYS A 513 -24.23 99.12 12.18
CA LYS A 513 -23.37 99.86 13.12
C LYS A 513 -22.16 99.10 13.71
N SER A 514 -20.95 99.37 13.23
CA SER A 514 -20.09 100.52 13.56
C SER A 514 -19.59 100.53 15.01
N ALA A 515 -18.26 100.64 15.12
CA ALA A 515 -17.47 101.21 16.20
C ALA A 515 -16.78 100.24 17.19
N GLN A 516 -15.46 100.51 17.31
CA GLN A 516 -14.50 100.24 18.39
C GLN A 516 -13.86 98.84 18.42
N LYS A 517 -12.53 98.72 18.22
CA LYS A 517 -11.43 98.93 19.21
C LYS A 517 -11.65 98.01 20.42
N THR A 518 -10.76 97.13 20.87
CA THR A 518 -9.28 97.15 20.97
C THR A 518 -8.81 95.80 21.55
N THR A 519 -7.54 95.43 21.29
CA THR A 519 -6.59 94.67 22.17
C THR A 519 -6.97 93.23 22.59
N ALA A 520 -6.08 92.23 22.69
CA ALA A 520 -4.62 92.14 22.78
C ALA A 520 -4.19 90.71 22.33
N GLU A 521 -3.05 90.59 21.64
CA GLU A 521 -1.83 89.85 22.07
C GLU A 521 -1.84 88.34 21.79
N ALA A 522 -1.01 87.90 20.83
CA ALA A 522 0.41 87.49 20.98
C ALA A 522 0.51 86.05 21.53
N ASN A 523 1.03 85.08 20.80
CA ASN A 523 2.46 85.01 20.47
C ASN A 523 2.76 84.37 19.12
N LYS A 524 3.82 84.90 18.52
CA LYS A 524 4.51 84.51 17.30
C LYS A 524 5.97 84.26 17.67
N THR A 525 6.53 83.12 17.29
CA THR A 525 7.96 82.91 16.94
C THR A 525 8.07 81.51 16.33
N THR A 526 8.23 81.31 15.01
CA THR A 526 9.32 81.68 14.07
C THR A 526 10.63 80.94 14.35
N ILE A 527 11.05 80.07 13.42
CA ILE A 527 12.37 80.01 12.72
C ILE A 527 12.09 79.28 11.37
N GLN A 528 11.91 79.95 10.21
CA GLN A 528 12.89 80.41 9.20
C GLN A 528 13.74 79.29 8.54
N GLU A 529 13.48 79.01 7.25
CA GLU A 529 14.31 79.32 6.06
C GLU A 529 15.20 78.11 5.66
N LYS A 530 15.39 77.70 4.41
CA LYS A 530 15.56 78.43 3.14
C LYS A 530 15.06 77.64 1.92
N GLU A 531 14.65 78.40 0.92
CA GLU A 531 14.49 78.03 -0.48
C GLU A 531 15.84 77.71 -1.18
N SER A 532 15.78 76.83 -2.19
CA SER A 532 16.28 77.08 -3.56
C SER A 532 15.67 75.98 -4.46
N SER A 533 14.65 76.24 -5.28
CA SER A 533 14.65 76.95 -6.56
C SER A 533 15.75 76.48 -7.53
N GLU A 534 15.37 75.62 -8.47
CA GLU A 534 15.73 75.84 -9.88
C GLU A 534 14.61 75.30 -10.79
N LYS A 535 14.32 76.08 -11.82
CA LYS A 535 13.08 76.11 -12.58
C LYS A 535 13.42 75.84 -14.05
N ARG A 536 12.78 74.83 -14.65
CA ARG A 536 12.23 74.79 -16.03
C ARG A 536 13.22 74.85 -17.23
N PRO A 537 12.78 74.60 -18.49
CA PRO A 537 11.41 74.38 -18.98
C PRO A 537 11.17 73.17 -19.89
N SER A 538 9.88 72.90 -20.02
CA SER A 538 9.14 72.28 -21.12
C SER A 538 9.51 72.79 -22.52
N ALA A 539 9.45 71.89 -23.50
CA ALA A 539 9.02 72.23 -24.87
C ALA A 539 8.10 71.11 -25.38
N GLU A 540 6.88 71.52 -25.72
CA GLU A 540 5.88 70.76 -26.45
C GLU A 540 6.32 70.63 -27.92
N THR A 541 5.91 69.56 -28.59
CA THR A 541 5.41 69.58 -29.97
C THR A 541 4.71 68.25 -30.26
N GLU A 542 3.40 68.37 -30.52
CA GLU A 542 2.60 67.71 -31.58
C GLU A 542 3.21 66.42 -32.17
N GLY A 543 2.62 65.23 -32.02
CA GLY A 543 1.26 64.87 -32.44
C GLY A 543 1.34 64.21 -33.81
N VAL A 544 1.00 62.91 -33.93
CA VAL A 544 0.35 62.24 -35.08
C VAL A 544 0.07 60.78 -34.68
N ASP A 545 -1.20 60.39 -34.83
CA ASP A 545 -1.76 59.04 -34.77
C ASP A 545 -1.08 58.06 -35.76
N GLU A 546 -1.05 56.76 -35.45
CA GLU A 546 -1.58 55.71 -36.34
C GLU A 546 -1.59 54.35 -35.63
N ALA A 547 -2.67 53.62 -35.93
CA ALA A 547 -3.07 52.38 -35.32
C ALA A 547 -2.63 51.16 -36.14
N GLU A 548 -2.76 50.00 -35.49
CA GLU A 548 -2.93 48.66 -36.09
C GLU A 548 -1.78 48.02 -36.89
N LYS A 549 -1.29 46.87 -36.39
CA LYS A 549 -1.66 45.55 -36.94
C LYS A 549 -0.87 44.40 -36.29
N ASN A 550 -1.63 43.44 -35.77
CA ASN A 550 -1.23 42.02 -35.75
C ASN A 550 -1.25 41.48 -37.20
N PRO A 551 -0.52 40.39 -37.47
CA PRO A 551 -1.25 39.12 -37.60
C PRO A 551 -0.52 37.88 -37.03
N ASP A 552 -1.38 36.88 -36.78
CA ASP A 552 -1.14 35.47 -36.46
C ASP A 552 -0.06 34.75 -37.30
N VAL A 553 0.53 33.67 -36.76
CA VAL A 553 0.28 32.26 -37.18
C VAL A 553 1.01 31.25 -36.26
N LYS A 554 0.28 30.16 -35.97
CA LYS A 554 0.54 28.93 -35.21
C LYS A 554 1.83 28.15 -35.53
N ALA A 555 2.41 27.49 -34.51
CA ALA A 555 2.84 26.08 -34.54
C ALA A 555 3.22 25.55 -33.12
N GLU A 556 2.68 24.37 -32.79
CA GLU A 556 2.94 23.48 -31.63
C GLU A 556 4.30 22.76 -31.74
N PRO A 557 4.97 22.29 -30.64
CA PRO A 557 4.56 21.05 -29.96
C PRO A 557 4.83 20.89 -28.44
N SER A 558 3.86 20.23 -27.78
CA SER A 558 4.00 19.07 -26.86
C SER A 558 4.76 19.10 -25.51
N TYR A 559 4.01 18.66 -24.48
CA TYR A 559 4.33 17.95 -23.22
C TYR A 559 4.55 18.72 -21.89
N THR A 560 3.58 18.45 -20.99
CA THR A 560 3.62 18.21 -19.53
C THR A 560 4.08 19.32 -18.58
N GLU A 561 3.16 19.88 -17.78
CA GLU A 561 3.15 19.79 -16.30
C GLU A 561 1.99 20.56 -15.61
N ALA A 562 1.44 19.92 -14.56
CA ALA A 562 0.85 20.43 -13.31
C ALA A 562 -0.21 21.56 -13.32
N GLU A 563 -1.48 21.17 -13.17
CA GLU A 563 -2.57 22.05 -12.75
C GLU A 563 -2.52 22.34 -11.24
N CYS A 564 -2.52 23.62 -10.87
CA CYS A 564 -3.08 24.10 -9.61
C CYS A 564 -4.05 25.23 -9.98
N GLY A 565 -5.32 24.87 -10.16
CA GLY A 565 -6.42 25.81 -10.32
C GLY A 565 -7.02 26.14 -8.96
N SER A 566 -7.13 27.42 -8.64
CA SER A 566 -8.11 27.93 -7.68
C SER A 566 -8.96 28.97 -8.38
N GLY A 567 -10.19 28.55 -8.70
CA GLY A 567 -11.27 29.41 -9.15
C GLY A 567 -11.77 30.29 -8.00
N ILE A 568 -12.12 31.52 -8.36
CA ILE A 568 -12.83 32.52 -7.57
C ILE A 568 -14.30 32.14 -7.57
N GLU A 569 -14.95 32.12 -6.40
CA GLU A 569 -16.35 32.55 -6.28
C GLU A 569 -16.70 32.97 -4.84
N GLU A 570 -17.69 33.85 -4.78
CA GLU A 570 -17.93 34.92 -3.83
C GLU A 570 -18.51 34.51 -2.47
N GLY A 571 -18.27 35.34 -1.45
CA GLY A 571 -18.88 35.25 -0.13
C GLY A 571 -20.26 35.91 -0.07
N PHE A 572 -21.13 35.38 0.80
CA PHE A 572 -22.22 36.12 1.42
C PHE A 572 -22.17 35.96 2.95
N ASP A 573 -22.72 36.97 3.60
CA ASP A 573 -22.35 37.50 4.91
C ASP A 573 -23.27 37.01 6.05
N SER A 574 -22.67 36.86 7.25
CA SER A 574 -23.18 37.29 8.56
C SER A 574 -24.46 36.72 9.23
N LYS A 575 -24.23 36.12 10.43
CA LYS A 575 -24.74 36.51 11.79
C LYS A 575 -25.69 35.59 12.59
N ASN A 576 -25.33 35.53 13.89
CA ASN A 576 -26.09 35.36 15.14
C ASN A 576 -26.30 33.97 15.80
N ILE A 577 -25.43 33.70 16.78
CA ILE A 577 -25.69 33.50 18.23
C ILE A 577 -27.07 32.95 18.63
N GLU A 578 -27.09 31.76 19.25
CA GLU A 578 -27.59 31.60 20.63
C GLU A 578 -27.09 30.29 21.28
N ARG A 579 -26.71 30.40 22.57
CA ARG A 579 -26.35 29.30 23.47
C ARG A 579 -27.63 28.61 23.96
N VAL A 580 -27.62 27.28 23.99
CA VAL A 580 -28.46 26.48 24.90
C VAL A 580 -27.61 25.35 25.48
N GLU A 581 -27.50 25.31 26.80
CA GLU A 581 -26.96 24.20 27.58
C GLU A 581 -27.99 23.06 27.68
N VAL A 582 -27.58 21.80 27.45
CA VAL A 582 -28.22 20.63 28.08
C VAL A 582 -27.16 19.56 28.36
N HIS A 583 -27.29 18.94 29.54
CA HIS A 583 -26.43 17.92 30.13
C HIS A 583 -26.47 16.54 29.43
N GLY A 584 -25.33 15.84 29.48
CA GLY A 584 -25.18 14.42 29.89
C GLY A 584 -25.69 13.30 28.97
N ALA A 585 -24.75 12.57 28.34
CA ALA A 585 -24.73 11.10 28.26
C ALA A 585 -23.49 10.64 27.46
N GLY A 586 -22.79 9.62 27.97
CA GLY A 586 -21.63 9.02 27.31
C GLY A 586 -21.99 8.32 26.00
N VAL A 587 -21.05 8.31 25.05
CA VAL A 587 -21.25 7.65 23.75
C VAL A 587 -20.00 6.88 23.36
N GLY A 588 -20.19 5.56 23.25
CA GLY A 588 -19.25 4.61 22.69
C GLY A 588 -19.12 4.71 21.18
N ALA A 589 -18.08 4.06 20.68
CA ALA A 589 -17.66 4.00 19.28
C ALA A 589 -18.80 3.62 18.30
N PRO A 590 -18.90 4.26 17.12
CA PRO A 590 -19.88 3.87 16.12
C PRO A 590 -19.38 2.68 15.28
N ASP A 591 -20.31 1.74 15.13
CA ASP A 591 -20.25 0.48 14.39
C ASP A 591 -20.35 0.74 12.88
N ASN A 592 -19.38 0.25 12.09
CA ASN A 592 -19.41 0.35 10.62
C ASN A 592 -20.05 -0.91 10.03
N ARG A 593 -21.37 -0.90 9.88
CA ARG A 593 -22.14 -1.92 9.16
C ARG A 593 -23.09 -1.27 8.17
N ALA A 594 -22.62 -1.05 6.95
CA ALA A 594 -23.48 -0.74 5.80
C ALA A 594 -22.73 -0.95 4.47
N ALA A 595 -22.62 -2.21 4.04
CA ALA A 595 -22.52 -2.59 2.62
C ALA A 595 -22.46 -4.13 2.50
N ASP A 596 -23.58 -4.80 2.77
CA ASP A 596 -23.83 -6.15 2.26
C ASP A 596 -25.30 -6.21 1.84
N LYS A 597 -25.54 -6.14 0.52
CA LYS A 597 -26.79 -6.55 -0.10
C LYS A 597 -26.46 -7.50 -1.25
N ASP A 598 -26.74 -8.77 -0.96
CA ASP A 598 -27.05 -9.96 -1.74
C ASP A 598 -26.97 -9.96 -3.28
N SER A 599 -26.47 -11.08 -3.81
CA SER A 599 -27.19 -11.92 -4.78
C SER A 599 -26.54 -13.32 -4.88
N ASP A 600 -27.10 -14.32 -4.17
CA ASP A 600 -26.92 -15.74 -4.47
C ASP A 600 -28.18 -16.27 -5.17
N PRO A 601 -28.09 -17.14 -6.21
CA PRO A 601 -29.26 -17.77 -6.80
C PRO A 601 -29.61 -19.08 -6.07
N VAL A 602 -30.89 -19.25 -5.73
CA VAL A 602 -31.50 -20.47 -5.16
C VAL A 602 -31.89 -21.44 -6.28
N PRO A 603 -31.73 -22.77 -6.12
CA PRO A 603 -32.19 -23.76 -7.11
C PRO A 603 -33.65 -24.16 -6.83
N VAL A 604 -34.45 -24.31 -7.90
CA VAL A 604 -35.79 -24.93 -7.82
C VAL A 604 -35.80 -26.20 -8.65
N SER A 605 -36.27 -27.28 -8.03
CA SER A 605 -36.48 -28.60 -8.61
C SER A 605 -37.95 -28.86 -8.94
N SER A 606 -38.14 -29.85 -9.82
CA SER A 606 -39.36 -30.64 -10.10
C SER A 606 -40.29 -30.20 -11.23
N GLY A 607 -40.64 -31.17 -12.08
CA GLY A 607 -41.84 -31.11 -12.93
C GLY A 607 -41.63 -31.68 -14.34
N LYS A 608 -42.08 -32.91 -14.56
CA LYS A 608 -42.10 -33.67 -15.82
C LYS A 608 -42.93 -32.98 -16.91
N ASP A 609 -42.57 -33.18 -18.19
CA ASP A 609 -43.48 -33.76 -19.19
C ASP A 609 -42.80 -34.10 -20.52
N ASN A 610 -43.21 -35.23 -21.07
CA ASN A 610 -42.83 -35.81 -22.36
C ASN A 610 -43.34 -34.94 -23.52
N VAL A 611 -42.56 -34.80 -24.60
CA VAL A 611 -43.04 -34.97 -26.00
C VAL A 611 -41.85 -35.25 -26.92
N ALA A 612 -42.02 -36.27 -27.74
CA ALA A 612 -41.10 -36.73 -28.77
C ALA A 612 -41.00 -35.78 -29.98
N SER A 613 -40.01 -36.08 -30.83
CA SER A 613 -40.03 -36.03 -32.29
C SER A 613 -39.10 -35.04 -33.01
N LYS A 614 -38.27 -35.66 -33.86
CA LYS A 614 -37.82 -35.25 -35.21
C LYS A 614 -36.54 -34.44 -35.37
N ARG A 615 -35.50 -35.21 -35.71
CA ARG A 615 -34.56 -35.02 -36.83
C ARG A 615 -34.88 -33.85 -37.77
N SER A 616 -33.85 -33.04 -38.06
CA SER A 616 -33.60 -32.55 -39.42
C SER A 616 -32.12 -32.16 -39.56
N ALA A 617 -31.47 -32.79 -40.53
CA ALA A 617 -30.13 -32.47 -41.01
C ALA A 617 -30.19 -31.50 -42.19
N ARG A 618 -29.03 -30.90 -42.46
CA ARG A 618 -28.55 -30.16 -43.66
C ARG A 618 -28.44 -28.65 -43.45
N ASP A 619 -27.46 -27.95 -44.01
CA ASP A 619 -26.18 -28.25 -44.67
C ASP A 619 -25.64 -26.87 -45.12
N LYS A 620 -24.33 -26.79 -45.42
CA LYS A 620 -23.59 -25.72 -46.14
C LYS A 620 -23.20 -24.50 -45.29
N GLY A 621 -21.95 -24.08 -45.22
CA GLY A 621 -20.75 -24.45 -45.97
C GLY A 621 -19.93 -23.19 -46.31
N LYS A 622 -18.59 -23.33 -46.28
CA LYS A 622 -17.53 -22.38 -46.71
C LYS A 622 -17.20 -21.30 -45.66
N LYS A 623 -15.95 -21.03 -45.27
CA LYS A 623 -14.66 -21.12 -45.99
C LYS A 623 -13.50 -21.32 -44.98
N LYS A 624 -12.63 -22.28 -45.26
CA LYS A 624 -11.27 -22.40 -44.70
C LYS A 624 -10.39 -21.27 -45.26
N VAL A 625 -9.56 -20.65 -44.42
CA VAL A 625 -8.26 -20.13 -44.83
C VAL A 625 -7.21 -20.77 -43.91
N LYS A 626 -6.21 -21.37 -44.55
CA LYS A 626 -5.12 -22.17 -44.00
C LYS A 626 -3.83 -21.49 -44.44
N CYS A 627 -2.96 -21.13 -43.50
CA CYS A 627 -1.52 -20.91 -43.70
C CYS A 627 -0.85 -21.67 -42.54
N GLN A 628 -0.37 -22.92 -42.70
CA GLN A 628 0.98 -23.31 -43.16
C GLN A 628 2.08 -22.38 -42.61
N SER A 629 2.70 -22.73 -41.47
CA SER A 629 3.84 -23.66 -41.29
C SER A 629 5.13 -23.16 -41.94
N GLY A 630 6.00 -22.53 -41.14
CA GLY A 630 7.39 -22.23 -41.46
C GLY A 630 8.30 -22.93 -40.44
N THR A 631 9.12 -23.82 -40.96
CA THR A 631 10.09 -24.71 -40.29
C THR A 631 11.30 -23.97 -39.71
N ALA A 632 11.83 -24.51 -38.61
CA ALA A 632 13.13 -24.18 -38.03
C ALA A 632 14.31 -24.51 -38.97
N PRO A 633 15.49 -23.92 -38.70
CA PRO A 633 16.75 -24.62 -38.92
C PRO A 633 17.60 -24.65 -37.64
N ASN A 634 18.28 -25.79 -37.45
CA ASN A 634 19.39 -26.05 -36.53
C ASN A 634 20.28 -27.07 -37.28
N PRO A 635 21.56 -27.36 -36.92
CA PRO A 635 22.56 -26.64 -36.12
C PRO A 635 23.93 -26.55 -36.88
N ASN A 636 24.95 -25.90 -36.30
CA ASN A 636 26.34 -26.34 -36.50
C ASN A 636 27.28 -25.95 -35.34
N ARG A 637 27.97 -27.00 -34.85
CA ARG A 637 29.21 -27.09 -34.02
C ARG A 637 30.40 -26.44 -34.78
N THR A 638 31.58 -26.07 -34.27
CA THR A 638 32.48 -26.32 -33.11
C THR A 638 33.63 -25.28 -33.30
N SER A 639 34.38 -24.76 -32.31
CA SER A 639 35.55 -25.43 -31.71
C SER A 639 36.29 -24.54 -30.67
N SER A 640 36.72 -25.18 -29.55
CA SER A 640 38.00 -25.05 -28.78
C SER A 640 38.59 -23.67 -28.46
N GLY A 641 38.83 -23.29 -27.20
CA GLY A 641 39.90 -23.71 -26.26
C GLY A 641 40.62 -22.41 -25.79
N ASN A 642 41.06 -22.12 -24.56
CA ASN A 642 41.80 -22.78 -23.47
C ASN A 642 41.48 -22.00 -22.16
N LYS A 643 41.28 -22.64 -20.99
CA LYS A 643 42.27 -22.94 -19.93
C LYS A 643 43.06 -21.73 -19.39
N ASP A 644 42.84 -21.41 -18.12
CA ASP A 644 43.83 -21.25 -17.02
C ASP A 644 43.07 -20.82 -15.73
N THR A 645 42.74 -21.72 -14.80
CA THR A 645 43.49 -22.09 -13.57
C THR A 645 44.11 -20.95 -12.76
N SER A 646 43.55 -20.65 -11.58
CA SER A 646 44.35 -20.61 -10.34
C SER A 646 43.46 -20.74 -9.09
N SER A 647 43.56 -21.89 -8.45
CA SER A 647 43.25 -22.15 -7.04
C SER A 647 44.35 -21.59 -6.14
N LYS A 648 44.02 -21.05 -4.96
CA LYS A 648 44.92 -21.04 -3.80
C LYS A 648 44.11 -21.16 -2.50
N THR A 649 44.18 -22.35 -1.93
CA THR A 649 43.86 -22.69 -0.54
C THR A 649 45.10 -22.52 0.34
N GLY A 650 44.88 -22.02 1.56
CA GLY A 650 45.48 -22.52 2.80
C GLY A 650 46.97 -22.25 3.09
N ASN A 651 47.23 -21.58 4.22
CA ASN A 651 48.22 -21.98 5.21
C ASN A 651 47.99 -21.19 6.51
N GLY A 652 47.53 -21.87 7.56
CA GLY A 652 48.13 -21.69 8.90
C GLY A 652 49.40 -22.57 8.98
N PRO A 653 50.17 -22.60 10.09
CA PRO A 653 49.70 -22.44 11.48
C PRO A 653 50.64 -21.66 12.44
N SER A 654 50.21 -21.58 13.70
CA SER A 654 51.01 -21.52 14.95
C SER A 654 51.61 -20.18 15.39
N GLU A 655 50.94 -19.48 16.30
CA GLU A 655 51.28 -19.37 17.74
C GLU A 655 50.07 -18.88 18.54
#